data_AF-A0A842U0S3-F1
#
_entry.id   AF-A0A842U0S3-F1
#
_cell.length_a   1.000
_cell.length_b   1.000
_cell.length_c   1.000
_cell.angle_alpha   90.00
_cell.angle_beta   90.00
_cell.angle_gamma   90.00
#
_symmetry.space_group_name_H-M   'P 1'
#
loop_
_entity.id
_entity.type
_entity.pdbx_description
1 polymer ?
#
loop_
_entity_poly.entity_id
_entity_poly.type
_entity_poly.pdbx_seq_one_letter_code
_entity_poly.pdbx_strand_id
1 'polypeptide(L)'
;MKKRNFIFIALALLLILIINYFLLEKTITGYHSGEVYIDLGGFQLNIHSPENRTYNFTMNDSYPLDLNVSAEGSVENWWYTLVDLKHGWIVYENVSFTPNSSINASRWSNKLMVYANDSLGRVFNASVYFYIHVNNSAPLIGNLSDEYFACEKGGFSTTFWADDSDEDNLLSGLNPQYPTSPFFIDSGSRYNLTRIIYEIFSGTLSKDDAGGPYSGWHTYPENVSVDDNEYADSKSLNITVIAVNNEPEVEHISVRTLWTTGENSSFYYQVRANDTEDFIYDVSNSSEFYNYTGNLTFNVSFSNSSCRLFNISDNGIINYTANESGLCGNSSSYFHSIEICAIDNGLSNPHPNVSLCSAYGSPFSEQGCVNFSLTVTNENRAPVIISYYPLSLIFNAEGTTRLCFNITKYDPDGPAIDTYWYAGDSLKEYDAYVPGQNYDEFCYSFGCGVSGVFPIKSEITDGLLNDSVQWNISISHVPCETPGGGGGGGISIHCEEKWGCEVWSKCMNLEEAVNIGNISSVYELLIRSRCDLFDWNKKSCGYQIRNCTDLNHCGTNETKPGVIRECFFTREPNCNDGIQNCHHGACEVLVDCGGPCKPCPTCSDGIQNQGEKGIDCGGPCPPCIREIPVPISIKTVLIFSFFIMFILAIIFVIIMMIRYSKTRKIYERIAKKKSILASQYSKSKSDSKDSAKNLKNNKQ
;
A
#
# COMPACT_ATOMS: atom_id res chain seq x y z
N MET A 1 43.00 -78.53 -1.93
CA MET A 1 42.53 -77.12 -1.84
C MET A 1 41.04 -77.10 -1.53
N LYS A 2 40.66 -77.45 -0.30
CA LYS A 2 39.26 -77.54 0.16
C LYS A 2 39.17 -76.83 1.53
N LYS A 3 38.01 -76.24 1.82
CA LYS A 3 37.62 -75.45 3.02
C LYS A 3 38.03 -73.97 3.10
N ARG A 4 39.29 -73.57 2.86
CA ARG A 4 39.69 -72.17 3.16
C ARG A 4 39.10 -71.09 2.23
N ASN A 5 38.78 -71.42 0.98
CA ASN A 5 38.20 -70.46 0.02
C ASN A 5 36.69 -70.30 0.14
N PHE A 6 35.98 -71.27 0.72
CA PHE A 6 34.52 -71.19 0.89
C PHE A 6 34.14 -70.23 2.03
N ILE A 7 34.96 -70.18 3.07
CA ILE A 7 34.79 -69.28 4.22
C ILE A 7 35.01 -67.82 3.79
N PHE A 8 35.98 -67.55 2.92
CA PHE A 8 36.22 -66.20 2.41
C PHE A 8 35.08 -65.68 1.52
N ILE A 9 34.46 -66.54 0.71
CA ILE A 9 33.32 -66.17 -0.13
C ILE A 9 32.06 -65.96 0.72
N ALA A 10 31.85 -66.81 1.74
CA ALA A 10 30.73 -66.64 2.68
C ALA A 10 30.86 -65.36 3.53
N LEU A 11 32.06 -65.04 4.01
CA LEU A 11 32.33 -63.79 4.75
C LEU A 11 32.16 -62.56 3.86
N ALA A 12 32.56 -62.62 2.58
CA ALA A 12 32.35 -61.52 1.64
C ALA A 12 30.86 -61.29 1.34
N LEU A 13 30.06 -62.35 1.16
CA LEU A 13 28.61 -62.25 0.96
C LEU A 13 27.89 -61.74 2.22
N LEU A 14 28.32 -62.15 3.42
CA LEU A 14 27.78 -61.66 4.68
C LEU A 14 28.09 -60.17 4.88
N LEU A 15 29.30 -59.73 4.56
CA LEU A 15 29.70 -58.32 4.64
C LEU A 15 28.89 -57.45 3.68
N ILE A 16 28.61 -57.94 2.47
CA ILE A 16 27.77 -57.25 1.48
C ILE A 16 26.31 -57.16 1.93
N LEU A 17 25.77 -58.21 2.58
CA LEU A 17 24.43 -58.17 3.18
C LEU A 17 24.35 -57.18 4.36
N ILE A 18 25.39 -57.08 5.17
CA ILE A 18 25.45 -56.14 6.30
C ILE A 18 25.60 -54.69 5.80
N ILE A 19 26.39 -54.45 4.75
CA ILE A 19 26.53 -53.11 4.13
C ILE A 19 25.22 -52.67 3.45
N ASN A 20 24.48 -53.59 2.80
CA ASN A 20 23.15 -53.29 2.25
C ASN A 20 22.10 -53.06 3.35
N TYR A 21 22.23 -53.69 4.52
CA TYR A 21 21.37 -53.44 5.68
C TYR A 21 21.66 -52.07 6.33
N PHE A 22 22.92 -51.63 6.35
CA PHE A 22 23.32 -50.33 6.92
C PHE A 22 23.12 -49.11 5.99
N LEU A 23 22.87 -49.31 4.69
CA LEU A 23 22.57 -48.23 3.73
C LEU A 23 21.08 -47.82 3.71
N LEU A 24 20.24 -48.42 4.54
CA LEU A 24 18.89 -47.93 4.84
C LEU A 24 18.96 -46.95 6.03
N GLU A 25 19.33 -45.70 5.76
CA GLU A 25 19.11 -44.63 6.74
C GLU A 25 17.61 -44.35 6.83
N LYS A 26 17.02 -44.62 8.01
CA LYS A 26 15.75 -44.01 8.41
C LYS A 26 16.05 -42.60 8.89
N THR A 27 15.79 -41.61 8.05
CA THR A 27 15.66 -40.22 8.51
C THR A 27 14.32 -40.07 9.22
N ILE A 28 14.36 -39.97 10.54
CA ILE A 28 13.23 -39.53 11.36
C ILE A 28 13.23 -38.00 11.31
N THR A 29 12.24 -37.41 10.66
CA THR A 29 11.90 -36.00 10.77
C THR A 29 10.42 -35.88 11.11
N GLY A 30 10.11 -35.49 12.35
CA GLY A 30 8.75 -35.17 12.79
C GLY A 30 8.50 -35.57 14.25
N TYR A 31 8.44 -34.58 15.15
CA TYR A 31 7.97 -34.74 16.51
C TYR A 31 6.48 -34.40 16.54
N HIS A 32 5.61 -35.39 16.74
CA HIS A 32 4.20 -35.17 17.09
C HIS A 32 3.78 -36.23 18.11
N SER A 33 3.22 -35.79 19.23
CA SER A 33 2.73 -36.66 20.30
C SER A 33 1.40 -37.30 19.88
N GLY A 34 1.45 -38.53 19.39
CA GLY A 34 0.27 -39.36 19.14
C GLY A 34 0.41 -40.70 19.85
N GLU A 35 -0.66 -41.15 20.51
CA GLU A 35 -0.74 -42.44 21.19
C GLU A 35 -0.58 -43.62 20.22
N VAL A 36 0.20 -44.62 20.63
CA VAL A 36 0.42 -45.86 19.87
C VAL A 36 -0.70 -46.85 20.18
N TYR A 37 -1.55 -47.15 19.19
CA TYR A 37 -2.43 -48.31 19.22
C TYR A 37 -1.70 -49.51 18.59
N ILE A 38 -1.61 -50.61 19.35
CA ILE A 38 -1.21 -51.92 18.81
C ILE A 38 -2.50 -52.63 18.40
N ASP A 39 -2.81 -52.62 17.10
CA ASP A 39 -3.87 -53.46 16.55
C ASP A 39 -3.32 -54.86 16.24
N LEU A 40 -3.85 -55.86 16.93
CA LEU A 40 -3.50 -57.27 16.75
C LEU A 40 -4.46 -57.87 15.71
N GLY A 41 -4.12 -57.71 14.43
CA GLY A 41 -4.71 -58.50 13.33
C GLY A 41 -5.90 -57.88 12.59
N GLY A 42 -5.87 -56.57 12.33
CA GLY A 42 -6.78 -55.87 11.41
C GLY A 42 -6.17 -55.68 10.01
N PHE A 43 -7.03 -55.68 9.00
CA PHE A 43 -6.70 -55.39 7.60
C PHE A 43 -5.88 -54.09 7.47
N GLN A 44 -4.64 -54.19 6.99
CA GLN A 44 -3.73 -53.04 6.92
C GLN A 44 -3.81 -52.35 5.55
N LEU A 45 -4.09 -51.03 5.56
CA LEU A 45 -4.09 -50.16 4.38
C LEU A 45 -2.80 -49.33 4.39
N ASN A 46 -2.01 -49.41 3.32
CA ASN A 46 -0.75 -48.69 3.17
C ASN A 46 -0.82 -47.71 1.99
N ILE A 47 -0.41 -46.46 2.23
CA ILE A 47 -0.21 -45.45 1.20
C ILE A 47 1.29 -45.43 0.86
N HIS A 48 1.63 -45.81 -0.37
CA HIS A 48 3.02 -45.81 -0.87
C HIS A 48 3.37 -44.48 -1.53
N SER A 49 2.39 -43.80 -2.12
CA SER A 49 2.53 -42.45 -2.66
C SER A 49 1.20 -41.71 -2.53
N PRO A 50 1.19 -40.43 -2.13
CA PRO A 50 2.36 -39.63 -1.74
C PRO A 50 2.99 -40.07 -0.41
N GLU A 51 4.30 -39.86 -0.27
CA GLU A 51 5.09 -40.09 0.93
C GLU A 51 5.06 -38.85 1.83
N ASN A 52 5.34 -39.01 3.13
CA ASN A 52 5.47 -37.88 4.06
C ASN A 52 6.79 -37.13 3.85
N ARG A 53 6.81 -36.27 2.84
CA ARG A 53 7.96 -35.41 2.47
C ARG A 53 7.49 -34.14 1.75
N THR A 54 8.46 -33.29 1.44
CA THR A 54 8.27 -32.12 0.58
C THR A 54 8.44 -32.49 -0.89
N TYR A 55 7.50 -32.03 -1.72
CA TYR A 55 7.54 -32.11 -3.18
C TYR A 55 7.71 -30.70 -3.74
N ASN A 56 8.68 -30.52 -4.64
CA ASN A 56 8.96 -29.24 -5.27
C ASN A 56 8.25 -29.18 -6.63
N PHE A 57 7.50 -28.12 -6.86
CA PHE A 57 6.83 -27.83 -8.13
C PHE A 57 7.20 -26.45 -8.65
N THR A 58 6.94 -26.23 -9.93
CA THR A 58 7.07 -24.91 -10.55
C THR A 58 5.76 -24.13 -10.46
N MET A 59 5.88 -22.82 -10.63
CA MET A 59 4.74 -21.92 -10.62
C MET A 59 3.76 -22.30 -11.75
N ASN A 60 2.45 -22.28 -11.47
CA ASN A 60 1.35 -22.71 -12.36
C ASN A 60 1.17 -24.23 -12.58
N ASP A 61 1.91 -25.10 -11.89
CA ASP A 61 1.65 -26.54 -11.93
C ASP A 61 0.34 -26.91 -11.21
N SER A 62 -0.34 -27.95 -11.69
CA SER A 62 -1.52 -28.54 -11.01
C SER A 62 -1.15 -29.52 -9.88
N TYR A 63 0.10 -29.48 -9.43
CA TYR A 63 0.69 -30.31 -8.37
C TYR A 63 0.32 -31.81 -8.44
N PRO A 64 0.49 -32.49 -9.59
CA PRO A 64 0.11 -33.89 -9.72
C PRO A 64 1.06 -34.80 -8.91
N LEU A 65 0.48 -35.64 -8.06
CA LEU A 65 1.18 -36.69 -7.31
C LEU A 65 0.59 -38.05 -7.62
N ASP A 66 1.46 -39.07 -7.71
CA ASP A 66 1.02 -40.46 -7.84
C ASP A 66 0.26 -40.88 -6.57
N LEU A 67 -0.90 -41.49 -6.75
CA LEU A 67 -1.71 -42.12 -5.69
C LEU A 67 -1.57 -43.64 -5.79
N ASN A 68 -0.60 -44.17 -5.06
CA ASN A 68 -0.33 -45.61 -4.99
C ASN A 68 -0.64 -46.13 -3.60
N VAL A 69 -1.55 -47.10 -3.53
CA VAL A 69 -2.08 -47.65 -2.29
C VAL A 69 -2.17 -49.17 -2.41
N SER A 70 -2.02 -49.86 -1.28
CA SER A 70 -2.18 -51.31 -1.21
C SER A 70 -2.89 -51.71 0.07
N ALA A 71 -3.63 -52.81 0.03
CA ALA A 71 -4.28 -53.37 1.21
C ALA A 71 -4.02 -54.88 1.32
N GLU A 72 -3.97 -55.39 2.55
CA GLU A 72 -3.83 -56.82 2.83
C GLU A 72 -5.19 -57.55 2.73
N GLY A 73 -5.76 -57.61 1.51
CA GLY A 73 -6.95 -58.39 1.19
C GLY A 73 -7.72 -57.87 -0.04
N SER A 74 -8.88 -58.46 -0.34
CA SER A 74 -9.71 -58.05 -1.48
C SER A 74 -10.49 -56.78 -1.14
N VAL A 75 -10.23 -55.70 -1.90
CA VAL A 75 -10.95 -54.42 -1.80
C VAL A 75 -12.01 -54.35 -2.88
N GLU A 76 -13.20 -53.86 -2.51
CA GLU A 76 -14.31 -53.62 -3.45
C GLU A 76 -14.24 -52.20 -4.02
N ASN A 77 -14.12 -51.18 -3.17
CA ASN A 77 -14.04 -49.78 -3.58
C ASN A 77 -12.97 -49.00 -2.80
N TRP A 78 -12.38 -48.01 -3.48
CA TRP A 78 -11.43 -47.05 -2.92
C TRP A 78 -11.95 -45.62 -3.07
N TRP A 79 -11.81 -44.80 -2.04
CA TRP A 79 -12.08 -43.37 -2.11
C TRP A 79 -11.11 -42.58 -1.23
N TYR A 80 -10.92 -41.29 -1.52
CA TYR A 80 -10.06 -40.42 -0.72
C TYR A 80 -10.72 -39.09 -0.38
N THR A 81 -10.18 -38.44 0.65
CA THR A 81 -10.45 -37.04 1.00
C THR A 81 -9.11 -36.32 1.11
N LEU A 82 -8.98 -35.18 0.43
CA LEU A 82 -7.79 -34.33 0.48
C LEU A 82 -8.14 -33.03 1.20
N VAL A 83 -7.31 -32.67 2.18
CA VAL A 83 -7.48 -31.46 2.99
C VAL A 83 -6.26 -30.56 2.83
N ASP A 84 -6.50 -29.30 2.51
CA ASP A 84 -5.54 -28.21 2.62
C ASP A 84 -5.45 -27.79 4.08
N LEU A 85 -4.28 -28.01 4.69
CA LEU A 85 -4.06 -27.73 6.10
C LEU A 85 -3.72 -26.26 6.38
N LYS A 86 -3.30 -25.46 5.38
CA LYS A 86 -3.07 -24.03 5.57
C LYS A 86 -4.40 -23.32 5.83
N HIS A 87 -5.41 -23.65 5.03
CA HIS A 87 -6.73 -23.04 5.11
C HIS A 87 -7.74 -23.85 5.95
N GLY A 88 -7.44 -25.12 6.21
CA GLY A 88 -8.38 -26.05 6.86
C GLY A 88 -9.54 -26.46 5.94
N TRP A 89 -9.37 -26.36 4.62
CA TRP A 89 -10.42 -26.63 3.63
C TRP A 89 -10.33 -28.06 3.10
N ILE A 90 -11.49 -28.68 2.84
CA ILE A 90 -11.56 -29.94 2.13
C ILE A 90 -11.50 -29.63 0.63
N VAL A 91 -10.40 -30.02 -0.02
CA VAL A 91 -10.16 -29.81 -1.45
C VAL A 91 -10.96 -30.82 -2.27
N TYR A 92 -10.93 -32.09 -1.85
CA TYR A 92 -11.68 -33.18 -2.46
C TYR A 92 -12.31 -34.02 -1.35
N GLU A 93 -13.59 -34.33 -1.49
CA GLU A 93 -14.34 -35.13 -0.53
C GLU A 93 -14.86 -36.42 -1.17
N ASN A 94 -14.58 -37.56 -0.53
CA ASN A 94 -15.07 -38.89 -0.92
C ASN A 94 -14.91 -39.22 -2.43
N VAL A 95 -13.77 -38.86 -3.02
CA VAL A 95 -13.51 -39.09 -4.45
C VAL A 95 -13.10 -40.54 -4.68
N SER A 96 -13.89 -41.28 -5.46
CA SER A 96 -13.58 -42.66 -5.85
C SER A 96 -12.41 -42.73 -6.82
N PHE A 97 -11.52 -43.71 -6.66
CA PHE A 97 -10.35 -43.88 -7.53
C PHE A 97 -9.96 -45.36 -7.69
N THR A 98 -8.97 -45.62 -8.55
CA THR A 98 -8.32 -46.93 -8.70
C THR A 98 -6.84 -46.81 -8.33
N PRO A 99 -6.24 -47.77 -7.60
CA PRO A 99 -4.83 -47.70 -7.22
C PRO A 99 -3.90 -47.48 -8.43
N ASN A 100 -2.81 -46.71 -8.21
CA ASN A 100 -1.91 -46.20 -9.26
C ASN A 100 -2.55 -45.14 -10.17
N SER A 101 -3.45 -44.32 -9.62
CA SER A 101 -3.93 -43.09 -10.25
C SER A 101 -3.03 -41.90 -9.87
N SER A 102 -3.42 -40.69 -10.27
CA SER A 102 -2.83 -39.45 -9.77
C SER A 102 -3.88 -38.62 -9.01
N ILE A 103 -3.40 -37.71 -8.18
CA ILE A 103 -4.19 -36.66 -7.51
C ILE A 103 -3.51 -35.32 -7.71
N ASN A 104 -4.29 -34.25 -7.73
CA ASN A 104 -3.76 -32.89 -7.69
C ASN A 104 -3.79 -32.40 -6.25
N ALA A 105 -2.63 -32.07 -5.71
CA ALA A 105 -2.52 -31.52 -4.36
C ALA A 105 -2.84 -30.01 -4.33
N SER A 106 -2.96 -29.44 -3.12
CA SER A 106 -2.91 -27.99 -2.92
C SER A 106 -1.50 -27.54 -2.56
N ARG A 107 -1.18 -26.25 -2.71
CA ARG A 107 0.08 -25.69 -2.24
C ARG A 107 0.21 -25.84 -0.71
N TRP A 108 1.44 -25.84 -0.19
CA TRP A 108 1.75 -25.97 1.24
C TRP A 108 1.35 -27.33 1.85
N SER A 109 0.80 -27.33 3.05
CA SER A 109 0.58 -28.53 3.85
C SER A 109 -0.71 -29.24 3.45
N ASN A 110 -0.62 -30.53 3.14
CA ASN A 110 -1.75 -31.36 2.73
C ASN A 110 -1.93 -32.55 3.67
N LYS A 111 -3.18 -32.97 3.87
CA LYS A 111 -3.53 -34.26 4.47
C LYS A 111 -4.39 -35.05 3.49
N LEU A 112 -3.86 -36.19 3.04
CA LEU A 112 -4.63 -37.15 2.26
C LEU A 112 -5.12 -38.26 3.19
N MET A 113 -6.42 -38.51 3.16
CA MET A 113 -7.07 -39.62 3.86
C MET A 113 -7.62 -40.58 2.81
N VAL A 114 -7.10 -41.82 2.80
CA VAL A 114 -7.55 -42.87 1.88
C VAL A 114 -8.40 -43.86 2.65
N TYR A 115 -9.48 -44.30 2.02
CA TYR A 115 -10.42 -45.27 2.55
C TYR A 115 -10.60 -46.41 1.55
N ALA A 116 -10.88 -47.61 2.07
CA ALA A 116 -11.24 -48.78 1.29
C ALA A 116 -12.31 -49.58 2.02
N ASN A 117 -13.20 -50.25 1.27
CA ASN A 117 -14.10 -51.24 1.83
C ASN A 117 -13.86 -52.65 1.31
N ASP A 118 -14.13 -53.64 2.15
CA ASP A 118 -14.14 -55.04 1.76
C ASP A 118 -15.54 -55.49 1.29
N SER A 119 -15.63 -56.74 0.81
CA SER A 119 -16.89 -57.36 0.37
C SER A 119 -17.95 -57.57 1.47
N LEU A 120 -17.60 -57.29 2.73
CA LEU A 120 -18.51 -57.31 3.88
C LEU A 120 -18.94 -55.90 4.30
N GLY A 121 -18.52 -54.87 3.57
CA GLY A 121 -18.83 -53.47 3.84
C GLY A 121 -18.04 -52.85 4.99
N ARG A 122 -16.98 -53.50 5.50
CA ARG A 122 -16.12 -52.94 6.54
C ARG A 122 -15.19 -51.91 5.92
N VAL A 123 -15.09 -50.73 6.53
CA VAL A 123 -14.28 -49.61 6.04
C VAL A 123 -12.98 -49.52 6.82
N PHE A 124 -11.87 -49.40 6.08
CA PHE A 124 -10.53 -49.18 6.60
C PHE A 124 -10.00 -47.84 6.08
N ASN A 125 -9.13 -47.18 6.83
CA ASN A 125 -8.53 -45.92 6.41
C ASN A 125 -7.04 -45.84 6.73
N ALA A 126 -6.35 -44.95 6.03
CA ALA A 126 -5.02 -44.48 6.38
C ALA A 126 -4.88 -43.01 5.98
N SER A 127 -3.92 -42.31 6.58
CA SER A 127 -3.64 -40.92 6.24
C SER A 127 -2.16 -40.66 6.05
N VAL A 128 -1.84 -39.77 5.12
CA VAL A 128 -0.48 -39.24 4.94
C VAL A 128 -0.52 -37.72 4.91
N TYR A 129 0.50 -37.12 5.52
CA TYR A 129 0.76 -35.69 5.51
C TYR A 129 1.93 -35.45 4.57
N PHE A 130 1.87 -34.42 3.74
CA PHE A 130 2.96 -34.05 2.85
C PHE A 130 2.91 -32.56 2.55
N TYR A 131 4.01 -32.01 2.01
CA TYR A 131 4.13 -30.59 1.73
C TYR A 131 4.43 -30.32 0.26
N ILE A 132 3.73 -29.37 -0.34
CA ILE A 132 3.99 -28.86 -1.69
C ILE A 132 4.75 -27.53 -1.56
N HIS A 133 6.00 -27.53 -1.99
CA HIS A 133 6.84 -26.34 -2.05
C HIS A 133 6.86 -25.79 -3.48
N VAL A 134 6.51 -24.51 -3.60
CA VAL A 134 6.61 -23.70 -4.82
C VAL A 134 7.41 -22.48 -4.45
N ASN A 135 8.35 -22.06 -5.31
CA ASN A 135 9.12 -20.85 -5.09
C ASN A 135 8.19 -19.64 -5.02
N ASN A 136 8.60 -18.63 -4.25
CA ASN A 136 7.89 -17.38 -4.14
C ASN A 136 7.78 -16.67 -5.51
N SER A 137 6.67 -15.97 -5.74
CA SER A 137 6.42 -15.24 -6.98
C SER A 137 6.31 -13.74 -6.75
N ALA A 138 6.47 -12.95 -7.80
CA ALA A 138 6.32 -11.51 -7.68
C ALA A 138 4.83 -11.13 -7.67
N PRO A 139 4.43 -10.12 -6.87
CA PRO A 139 3.10 -9.55 -6.98
C PRO A 139 2.90 -8.91 -8.36
N LEU A 140 1.66 -8.87 -8.85
CA LEU A 140 1.31 -8.37 -10.18
C LEU A 140 0.31 -7.23 -10.11
N ILE A 141 0.69 -6.03 -10.56
CA ILE A 141 -0.19 -4.86 -10.60
C ILE A 141 -1.14 -4.94 -11.81
N GLY A 142 -2.43 -4.76 -11.55
CA GLY A 142 -3.47 -4.72 -12.57
C GLY A 142 -4.47 -3.57 -12.39
N ASN A 143 -5.19 -3.25 -13.47
CA ASN A 143 -6.19 -2.17 -13.53
C ASN A 143 -5.65 -0.76 -13.27
N LEU A 144 -4.46 -0.45 -13.80
CA LEU A 144 -3.85 0.88 -13.71
C LEU A 144 -3.62 1.44 -15.12
N SER A 145 -4.08 2.66 -15.39
CA SER A 145 -3.88 3.40 -16.65
C SER A 145 -2.56 4.16 -16.62
N ASP A 146 -2.04 4.52 -17.80
CA ASP A 146 -0.80 5.29 -17.91
C ASP A 146 -1.06 6.80 -17.74
N GLU A 147 -2.31 7.25 -17.90
CA GLU A 147 -2.71 8.65 -17.79
C GLU A 147 -4.05 8.79 -17.05
N TYR A 148 -4.10 9.77 -16.15
CA TYR A 148 -5.25 10.18 -15.36
C TYR A 148 -5.38 11.72 -15.32
N PHE A 149 -6.61 12.20 -15.15
CA PHE A 149 -6.91 13.62 -15.02
C PHE A 149 -7.63 13.90 -13.70
N ALA A 150 -7.22 14.95 -13.02
CA ALA A 150 -7.87 15.52 -11.85
C ALA A 150 -8.16 17.01 -12.11
N CYS A 151 -9.06 17.60 -11.33
CA CYS A 151 -9.44 19.00 -11.48
C CYS A 151 -9.11 19.76 -10.21
N GLU A 152 -8.62 21.00 -10.38
CA GLU A 152 -8.58 22.00 -9.32
C GLU A 152 -9.96 22.14 -8.65
N LYS A 153 -10.01 22.43 -7.34
CA LYS A 153 -11.20 22.41 -6.45
C LYS A 153 -11.82 21.02 -6.24
N GLY A 154 -11.40 20.01 -6.99
CA GLY A 154 -11.79 18.62 -6.82
C GLY A 154 -10.78 17.80 -6.03
N GLY A 155 -11.15 16.58 -5.68
CA GLY A 155 -10.23 15.54 -5.21
C GLY A 155 -10.00 14.49 -6.29
N PHE A 156 -8.91 13.73 -6.16
CA PHE A 156 -8.58 12.60 -7.02
C PHE A 156 -8.85 11.28 -6.28
N SER A 157 -9.33 10.27 -7.00
CA SER A 157 -9.47 8.90 -6.51
C SER A 157 -9.48 7.93 -7.68
N THR A 158 -8.65 6.89 -7.61
CA THR A 158 -8.65 5.75 -8.52
C THR A 158 -8.23 4.49 -7.77
N THR A 159 -8.69 3.33 -8.24
CA THR A 159 -8.37 2.03 -7.61
C THR A 159 -7.66 1.10 -8.58
N PHE A 160 -6.75 0.31 -8.04
CA PHE A 160 -6.04 -0.74 -8.76
C PHE A 160 -5.92 -1.98 -7.85
N TRP A 161 -5.51 -3.11 -8.42
CA TRP A 161 -5.32 -4.32 -7.64
C TRP A 161 -3.92 -4.89 -7.84
N ALA A 162 -3.44 -5.63 -6.84
CA ALA A 162 -2.28 -6.48 -6.97
C ALA A 162 -2.66 -7.93 -6.69
N ASP A 163 -2.25 -8.84 -7.57
CA ASP A 163 -2.43 -10.29 -7.40
C ASP A 163 -1.09 -10.93 -7.03
N ASP A 164 -1.11 -11.78 -6.00
CA ASP A 164 0.02 -12.58 -5.55
C ASP A 164 -0.42 -14.02 -5.27
N SER A 165 0.25 -14.99 -5.89
CA SER A 165 -0.15 -16.41 -5.82
C SER A 165 0.34 -17.12 -4.55
N ASP A 166 1.21 -16.47 -3.79
CA ASP A 166 1.82 -16.94 -2.56
C ASP A 166 0.98 -16.57 -1.33
N GLU A 167 -0.05 -15.75 -1.55
CA GLU A 167 -0.95 -15.21 -0.53
C GLU A 167 -0.21 -14.36 0.50
N ASP A 168 0.88 -13.72 0.06
CA ASP A 168 1.71 -12.90 0.92
C ASP A 168 1.01 -11.59 1.31
N ASN A 169 1.58 -10.91 2.31
CA ASN A 169 1.16 -9.56 2.63
C ASN A 169 1.93 -8.60 1.72
N LEU A 170 1.18 -7.80 0.98
CA LEU A 170 1.76 -6.88 0.01
C LEU A 170 1.80 -5.47 0.58
N LEU A 171 2.93 -4.79 0.35
CA LEU A 171 3.15 -3.40 0.70
C LEU A 171 3.05 -2.54 -0.56
N SER A 172 2.32 -1.44 -0.47
CA SER A 172 2.18 -0.47 -1.55
C SER A 172 3.10 0.73 -1.34
N GLY A 173 3.59 1.27 -2.44
CA GLY A 173 4.38 2.49 -2.50
C GLY A 173 3.92 3.38 -3.65
N LEU A 174 3.92 4.68 -3.39
CA LEU A 174 3.77 5.74 -4.39
C LEU A 174 5.01 6.63 -4.32
N ASN A 175 5.52 7.07 -5.47
CA ASN A 175 6.66 7.96 -5.56
C ASN A 175 6.55 8.89 -6.79
N PRO A 176 6.71 10.20 -6.63
CA PRO A 176 7.04 10.93 -5.38
C PRO A 176 5.90 10.95 -4.35
N GLN A 177 6.22 11.23 -3.08
CA GLN A 177 5.24 11.39 -2.00
C GLN A 177 5.10 12.87 -1.60
N TYR A 178 4.03 13.19 -0.87
CA TYR A 178 3.79 14.51 -0.29
C TYR A 178 5.00 15.01 0.52
N PRO A 179 5.41 16.29 0.40
CA PRO A 179 4.71 17.41 -0.29
C PRO A 179 5.05 17.61 -1.77
N THR A 180 5.93 16.77 -2.35
CA THR A 180 6.33 16.92 -3.76
C THR A 180 5.19 16.54 -4.72
N SER A 181 4.31 15.66 -4.27
CA SER A 181 3.09 15.26 -4.96
C SER A 181 1.90 15.32 -3.99
N PRO A 182 0.72 15.81 -4.43
CA PRO A 182 -0.48 15.88 -3.58
C PRO A 182 -1.21 14.52 -3.45
N PHE A 183 -0.69 13.46 -4.06
CA PHE A 183 -1.32 12.14 -4.08
C PHE A 183 -0.81 11.22 -2.98
N PHE A 184 -1.71 10.38 -2.49
CA PHE A 184 -1.48 9.37 -1.46
C PHE A 184 -1.94 8.01 -1.96
N ILE A 185 -1.41 6.95 -1.36
CA ILE A 185 -1.83 5.57 -1.57
C ILE A 185 -2.23 4.95 -0.24
N ASP A 186 -3.32 4.19 -0.23
CA ASP A 186 -3.78 3.49 0.97
C ASP A 186 -2.96 2.21 1.23
N SER A 187 -3.20 1.58 2.39
CA SER A 187 -2.59 0.29 2.75
C SER A 187 -3.20 -0.90 2.03
N GLY A 188 -4.21 -0.68 1.19
CA GLY A 188 -4.99 -1.69 0.51
C GLY A 188 -5.97 -2.45 1.41
N SER A 189 -6.97 -3.03 0.75
CA SER A 189 -7.97 -3.90 1.35
C SER A 189 -7.90 -5.28 0.68
N ARG A 190 -7.77 -6.34 1.50
CA ARG A 190 -7.67 -7.70 0.99
C ARG A 190 -9.05 -8.15 0.45
N TYR A 191 -9.12 -8.40 -0.86
CA TYR A 191 -10.35 -8.83 -1.53
C TYR A 191 -10.55 -10.35 -1.44
N ASN A 192 -9.46 -11.11 -1.61
CA ASN A 192 -9.42 -12.55 -1.38
C ASN A 192 -8.00 -12.95 -0.95
N LEU A 193 -7.68 -14.25 -0.92
CA LEU A 193 -6.38 -14.73 -0.46
C LEU A 193 -5.20 -14.25 -1.32
N THR A 194 -5.41 -14.04 -2.62
CA THR A 194 -4.36 -13.66 -3.57
C THR A 194 -4.41 -12.19 -3.99
N ARG A 195 -5.56 -11.51 -3.80
CA ARG A 195 -5.79 -10.16 -4.33
C ARG A 195 -5.96 -9.12 -3.24
N ILE A 196 -5.23 -8.01 -3.37
CA ILE A 196 -5.39 -6.79 -2.57
C ILE A 196 -5.77 -5.63 -3.49
N ILE A 197 -6.73 -4.82 -3.08
CA ILE A 197 -7.20 -3.63 -3.81
C ILE A 197 -6.64 -2.40 -3.11
N TYR A 198 -5.99 -1.53 -3.86
CA TYR A 198 -5.42 -0.28 -3.40
C TYR A 198 -6.16 0.92 -4.01
N GLU A 199 -6.12 2.04 -3.31
CA GLU A 199 -6.63 3.34 -3.77
C GLU A 199 -5.50 4.36 -3.82
N ILE A 200 -5.39 5.08 -4.95
CA ILE A 200 -4.61 6.32 -5.05
C ILE A 200 -5.58 7.48 -4.97
N PHE A 201 -5.34 8.44 -4.08
CA PHE A 201 -6.26 9.54 -3.82
C PHE A 201 -5.55 10.85 -3.47
N SER A 202 -6.29 11.95 -3.48
CA SER A 202 -5.84 13.26 -2.95
C SER A 202 -6.91 13.91 -2.08
N GLY A 203 -6.51 14.94 -1.34
CA GLY A 203 -7.47 15.93 -0.82
C GLY A 203 -7.99 16.85 -1.92
N THR A 204 -8.62 17.95 -1.53
CA THR A 204 -8.98 19.02 -2.48
C THR A 204 -7.72 19.65 -3.06
N LEU A 205 -7.60 19.61 -4.38
CA LEU A 205 -6.47 20.14 -5.13
C LEU A 205 -6.59 21.65 -5.31
N SER A 206 -5.50 22.36 -5.02
CA SER A 206 -5.38 23.82 -5.07
C SER A 206 -4.86 24.31 -6.42
N LYS A 207 -4.80 25.64 -6.58
CA LYS A 207 -4.21 26.25 -7.79
C LYS A 207 -2.74 25.89 -7.96
N ASP A 208 -2.01 25.82 -6.86
CA ASP A 208 -0.59 25.47 -6.87
C ASP A 208 -0.39 24.02 -7.34
N ASP A 209 -1.30 23.11 -6.98
CA ASP A 209 -1.29 21.72 -7.47
C ASP A 209 -1.56 21.64 -8.98
N ALA A 210 -2.27 22.63 -9.55
CA ALA A 210 -2.48 22.76 -10.99
C ALA A 210 -1.33 23.50 -11.71
N GLY A 211 -0.22 23.78 -11.01
CA GLY A 211 0.98 24.42 -11.55
C GLY A 211 1.05 25.92 -11.32
N GLY A 212 0.17 26.45 -10.45
CA GLY A 212 0.10 27.86 -10.08
C GLY A 212 -0.80 28.70 -10.98
N PRO A 213 -0.89 30.02 -10.73
CA PRO A 213 -1.93 30.89 -11.29
C PRO A 213 -1.85 31.09 -12.80
N TYR A 214 -0.66 30.97 -13.39
CA TYR A 214 -0.44 31.16 -14.83
C TYR A 214 -0.35 29.85 -15.63
N SER A 215 -0.56 28.72 -14.97
CA SER A 215 -0.50 27.39 -15.60
C SER A 215 -1.92 26.86 -15.81
N GLY A 216 -2.18 26.25 -16.97
CA GLY A 216 -3.47 25.61 -17.22
C GLY A 216 -3.57 24.18 -16.66
N TRP A 217 -2.44 23.58 -16.32
CA TRP A 217 -2.34 22.25 -15.73
C TRP A 217 -0.92 21.97 -15.22
N HIS A 218 -0.80 20.98 -14.34
CA HIS A 218 0.46 20.35 -13.98
C HIS A 218 0.34 18.84 -14.05
N THR A 219 1.38 18.18 -14.57
CA THR A 219 1.42 16.72 -14.70
C THR A 219 2.42 16.15 -13.70
N TYR A 220 1.93 15.33 -12.79
CA TYR A 220 2.72 14.59 -11.81
C TYR A 220 3.07 13.20 -12.37
N PRO A 221 4.33 12.94 -12.71
CA PRO A 221 4.78 11.59 -13.02
C PRO A 221 4.89 10.79 -11.73
N GLU A 222 4.08 9.75 -11.61
CA GLU A 222 4.00 8.87 -10.44
C GLU A 222 4.51 7.47 -10.80
N ASN A 223 5.17 6.83 -9.85
CA ASN A 223 5.53 5.42 -9.93
C ASN A 223 4.89 4.66 -8.77
N VAL A 224 3.95 3.78 -9.11
CA VAL A 224 3.30 2.89 -8.16
C VAL A 224 4.11 1.61 -8.08
N SER A 225 4.35 1.12 -6.87
CA SER A 225 5.03 -0.14 -6.63
C SER A 225 4.27 -0.97 -5.62
N VAL A 226 4.27 -2.29 -5.81
CA VAL A 226 3.78 -3.25 -4.83
C VAL A 226 4.84 -4.32 -4.62
N ASP A 227 5.15 -4.64 -3.37
CA ASP A 227 6.18 -5.63 -3.02
C ASP A 227 5.71 -6.58 -1.91
N ASP A 228 6.32 -7.77 -1.86
CA ASP A 228 6.11 -8.80 -0.84
C ASP A 228 7.32 -8.91 0.12
N ASN A 229 8.24 -7.92 0.11
CA ASN A 229 9.58 -7.90 0.71
C ASN A 229 10.66 -8.78 0.06
N GLU A 230 10.36 -9.55 -0.98
CA GLU A 230 11.34 -10.34 -1.75
C GLU A 230 11.40 -9.87 -3.21
N TYR A 231 10.24 -9.72 -3.83
CA TYR A 231 10.02 -9.25 -5.20
C TYR A 231 9.06 -8.06 -5.19
N ALA A 232 9.10 -7.30 -6.28
CA ALA A 232 8.23 -6.16 -6.46
C ALA A 232 7.74 -6.12 -7.91
N ASP A 233 6.63 -5.44 -8.11
CA ASP A 233 6.19 -4.97 -9.42
C ASP A 233 5.95 -3.47 -9.34
N SER A 234 6.18 -2.77 -10.44
CA SER A 234 6.03 -1.33 -10.48
C SER A 234 5.52 -0.83 -11.82
N LYS A 235 4.71 0.22 -11.77
CA LYS A 235 4.12 0.83 -12.95
C LYS A 235 4.13 2.35 -12.83
N SER A 236 4.66 2.99 -13.87
CA SER A 236 4.66 4.45 -14.00
C SER A 236 3.38 4.95 -14.67
N LEU A 237 2.87 6.09 -14.20
CA LEU A 237 1.67 6.75 -14.70
C LEU A 237 1.78 8.26 -14.54
N ASN A 238 0.96 9.02 -15.26
CA ASN A 238 0.87 10.46 -15.14
C ASN A 238 -0.49 10.88 -14.59
N ILE A 239 -0.50 11.68 -13.52
CA ILE A 239 -1.73 12.33 -13.03
C ILE A 239 -1.65 13.81 -13.37
N THR A 240 -2.51 14.28 -14.26
CA THR A 240 -2.57 15.69 -14.66
C THR A 240 -3.67 16.41 -13.92
N VAL A 241 -3.29 17.39 -13.09
CA VAL A 241 -4.22 18.31 -12.43
C VAL A 241 -4.51 19.47 -13.38
N ILE A 242 -5.75 19.58 -13.83
CA ILE A 242 -6.21 20.62 -14.74
C ILE A 242 -6.70 21.82 -13.92
N ALA A 243 -6.19 23.00 -14.25
CA ALA A 243 -6.62 24.26 -13.66
C ALA A 243 -7.98 24.68 -14.21
N VAL A 244 -8.79 25.33 -13.36
CA VAL A 244 -9.99 26.06 -13.77
C VAL A 244 -9.81 27.55 -13.46
N ASN A 245 -10.61 28.41 -14.08
CA ASN A 245 -10.59 29.82 -13.71
C ASN A 245 -11.30 29.99 -12.35
N ASN A 246 -10.68 30.70 -11.41
CA ASN A 246 -11.35 31.02 -10.16
C ASN A 246 -12.12 32.33 -10.32
N GLU A 247 -13.16 32.48 -9.51
CA GLU A 247 -14.00 33.67 -9.54
C GLU A 247 -13.30 34.78 -8.75
N PRO A 248 -13.26 36.04 -9.25
CA PRO A 248 -12.68 37.15 -8.53
C PRO A 248 -13.41 37.42 -7.21
N GLU A 249 -12.67 37.56 -6.12
CA GLU A 249 -13.20 37.94 -4.83
C GLU A 249 -13.16 39.47 -4.68
N VAL A 250 -14.34 40.11 -4.76
CA VAL A 250 -14.47 41.56 -4.54
C VAL A 250 -14.58 41.85 -3.05
N GLU A 251 -13.71 42.70 -2.52
CA GLU A 251 -13.79 43.14 -1.13
C GLU A 251 -15.12 43.84 -0.87
N HIS A 252 -15.65 43.59 0.32
CA HIS A 252 -16.90 44.19 0.76
C HIS A 252 -16.87 45.74 0.72
N ILE A 253 -17.98 46.35 0.30
CA ILE A 253 -18.16 47.80 0.21
C ILE A 253 -19.28 48.22 1.18
N SER A 254 -18.94 48.96 2.24
CA SER A 254 -19.92 49.46 3.20
C SER A 254 -20.92 50.44 2.59
N VAL A 255 -22.09 50.54 3.22
CA VAL A 255 -23.09 51.55 2.85
C VAL A 255 -22.55 52.98 2.95
N ARG A 256 -23.14 53.86 2.14
CA ARG A 256 -22.74 55.26 2.02
C ARG A 256 -23.95 56.16 1.94
N THR A 257 -23.80 57.36 2.50
CA THR A 257 -24.77 58.44 2.33
C THR A 257 -24.05 59.69 1.80
N LEU A 258 -24.65 60.34 0.79
CA LEU A 258 -24.14 61.54 0.15
C LEU A 258 -25.14 62.67 0.18
N TRP A 259 -24.62 63.88 0.37
CA TRP A 259 -25.42 65.09 0.40
C TRP A 259 -25.51 65.70 -1.00
N THR A 260 -26.67 66.22 -1.38
CA THR A 260 -26.83 66.91 -2.67
C THR A 260 -26.04 68.23 -2.75
N THR A 261 -25.71 68.83 -1.60
CA THR A 261 -24.90 70.04 -1.48
C THR A 261 -24.10 70.03 -0.17
N GLY A 262 -22.92 70.67 -0.15
CA GLY A 262 -22.08 70.82 1.05
C GLY A 262 -20.99 69.76 1.21
N GLU A 263 -20.47 69.62 2.44
CA GLU A 263 -19.48 68.60 2.81
C GLU A 263 -20.15 67.20 2.74
N ASN A 264 -19.42 66.15 2.32
CA ASN A 264 -19.95 64.80 2.02
C ASN A 264 -20.83 64.67 0.75
N SER A 265 -20.66 65.56 -0.22
CA SER A 265 -21.30 65.42 -1.55
C SER A 265 -20.50 64.56 -2.53
N SER A 266 -19.21 64.31 -2.27
CA SER A 266 -18.34 63.50 -3.15
C SER A 266 -18.13 62.08 -2.63
N PHE A 267 -18.17 61.12 -3.56
CA PHE A 267 -17.83 59.73 -3.34
C PHE A 267 -16.67 59.34 -4.25
N TYR A 268 -15.50 59.19 -3.64
CA TYR A 268 -14.31 58.64 -4.28
C TYR A 268 -13.98 57.32 -3.61
N TYR A 269 -14.05 56.22 -4.36
CA TYR A 269 -13.79 54.88 -3.83
C TYR A 269 -13.10 54.02 -4.88
N GLN A 270 -12.02 53.36 -4.49
CA GLN A 270 -11.38 52.34 -5.31
C GLN A 270 -11.82 50.97 -4.83
N VAL A 271 -12.56 50.26 -5.68
CA VAL A 271 -12.94 48.88 -5.46
C VAL A 271 -11.69 48.02 -5.42
N ARG A 272 -11.60 47.17 -4.40
CA ARG A 272 -10.53 46.20 -4.25
C ARG A 272 -11.09 44.83 -4.59
N ALA A 273 -10.41 44.11 -5.46
CA ALA A 273 -10.77 42.75 -5.81
C ALA A 273 -9.49 41.93 -5.98
N ASN A 274 -9.54 40.69 -5.53
CA ASN A 274 -8.44 39.76 -5.67
C ASN A 274 -8.89 38.59 -6.53
N ASP A 275 -7.99 38.12 -7.38
CA ASP A 275 -8.21 36.92 -8.16
C ASP A 275 -6.91 36.11 -8.18
N THR A 276 -7.04 34.78 -8.12
CA THR A 276 -5.86 33.93 -7.97
C THR A 276 -5.03 33.95 -9.25
N GLU A 277 -5.69 33.95 -10.42
CA GLU A 277 -5.10 33.84 -11.75
C GLU A 277 -4.61 35.19 -12.28
N ASP A 278 -5.31 36.27 -11.96
CA ASP A 278 -5.04 37.63 -12.45
C ASP A 278 -4.26 38.51 -11.44
N PHE A 279 -3.62 37.90 -10.43
CA PHE A 279 -2.77 38.61 -9.46
C PHE A 279 -1.54 39.24 -10.13
N ILE A 280 -1.28 40.53 -9.89
CA ILE A 280 -0.08 41.24 -10.36
C ILE A 280 0.87 41.48 -9.17
N TYR A 281 2.05 40.85 -9.21
CA TYR A 281 3.13 41.10 -8.24
C TYR A 281 3.90 42.38 -8.65
N ASP A 282 3.48 43.55 -8.18
CA ASP A 282 4.24 44.79 -8.40
C ASP A 282 5.46 44.87 -7.45
N VAL A 283 6.63 44.48 -7.96
CA VAL A 283 7.92 44.52 -7.25
C VAL A 283 8.49 45.95 -7.17
N SER A 284 7.84 46.96 -7.76
CA SER A 284 8.49 48.24 -8.01
C SER A 284 8.44 49.29 -6.89
N ASN A 285 7.66 49.10 -5.81
CA ASN A 285 7.69 50.01 -4.66
C ASN A 285 7.34 49.34 -3.32
N SER A 286 8.34 49.19 -2.46
CA SER A 286 8.23 48.69 -1.09
C SER A 286 7.70 49.73 -0.09
N SER A 287 6.70 50.52 -0.49
CA SER A 287 6.01 51.45 0.41
C SER A 287 4.57 51.66 -0.06
N GLU A 288 3.64 50.98 0.62
CA GLU A 288 2.24 51.37 0.77
C GLU A 288 1.47 51.80 -0.50
N PHE A 289 1.36 50.92 -1.50
CA PHE A 289 0.16 50.85 -2.35
C PHE A 289 0.13 49.52 -3.10
N TYR A 290 -0.53 48.51 -2.54
CA TYR A 290 -0.83 47.29 -3.30
C TYR A 290 -1.77 47.71 -4.44
N ASN A 291 -1.43 47.37 -5.68
CA ASN A 291 -2.31 47.62 -6.82
C ASN A 291 -3.37 46.50 -6.83
N TYR A 292 -4.35 46.62 -5.92
CA TYR A 292 -5.41 45.64 -5.59
C TYR A 292 -6.42 45.38 -6.72
N THR A 293 -6.05 45.57 -7.99
CA THR A 293 -7.00 45.49 -9.11
C THR A 293 -6.54 44.56 -10.22
N GLY A 294 -5.41 43.86 -10.07
CA GLY A 294 -4.93 42.85 -11.01
C GLY A 294 -5.04 43.28 -12.47
N ASN A 295 -5.34 42.32 -13.35
CA ASN A 295 -5.84 42.56 -14.71
C ASN A 295 -7.37 42.44 -14.77
N LEU A 296 -8.08 42.91 -13.73
CA LEU A 296 -9.54 42.78 -13.65
C LEU A 296 -10.24 43.95 -14.35
N THR A 297 -11.43 43.68 -14.88
CA THR A 297 -12.33 44.71 -15.40
C THR A 297 -13.54 44.85 -14.49
N PHE A 298 -14.02 46.08 -14.30
CA PHE A 298 -15.10 46.36 -13.37
C PHE A 298 -16.35 46.84 -14.09
N ASN A 299 -17.51 46.41 -13.60
CA ASN A 299 -18.80 46.87 -14.08
C ASN A 299 -19.70 47.25 -12.90
N VAL A 300 -20.60 48.20 -13.13
CA VAL A 300 -21.57 48.67 -12.13
C VAL A 300 -22.98 48.57 -12.68
N SER A 301 -23.86 47.98 -11.88
CA SER A 301 -25.27 47.79 -12.17
C SER A 301 -26.11 48.42 -11.06
N PHE A 302 -27.31 48.91 -11.41
CA PHE A 302 -28.22 49.53 -10.45
C PHE A 302 -29.57 48.81 -10.50
N SER A 303 -29.95 48.14 -9.41
CA SER A 303 -31.08 47.19 -9.41
C SER A 303 -32.44 47.86 -9.20
N ASN A 304 -32.48 49.01 -8.50
CA ASN A 304 -33.72 49.68 -8.11
C ASN A 304 -33.84 51.15 -8.56
N SER A 305 -32.82 51.69 -9.23
CA SER A 305 -32.78 53.10 -9.60
C SER A 305 -33.32 53.33 -11.01
N SER A 306 -34.25 54.28 -11.17
CA SER A 306 -34.61 54.80 -12.50
C SER A 306 -33.56 55.77 -13.06
N CYS A 307 -32.55 56.16 -12.27
CA CYS A 307 -31.47 57.06 -12.68
C CYS A 307 -30.10 56.49 -12.31
N ARG A 308 -29.19 56.43 -13.30
CA ARG A 308 -27.81 55.97 -13.11
C ARG A 308 -26.97 57.10 -12.54
N LEU A 309 -26.21 56.84 -11.48
CA LEU A 309 -25.41 57.85 -10.80
C LEU A 309 -24.04 58.06 -11.43
N PHE A 310 -23.28 56.98 -11.58
CA PHE A 310 -21.90 56.99 -12.02
C PHE A 310 -21.58 55.76 -12.87
N ASN A 311 -20.44 55.82 -13.55
CA ASN A 311 -19.79 54.65 -14.11
C ASN A 311 -18.54 54.34 -13.30
N ILE A 312 -18.07 53.11 -13.36
CA ILE A 312 -16.78 52.70 -12.79
C ILE A 312 -15.72 52.70 -13.88
N SER A 313 -14.49 53.09 -13.55
CA SER A 313 -13.36 52.97 -14.47
C SER A 313 -12.81 51.54 -14.51
N ASP A 314 -12.01 51.24 -15.52
CA ASP A 314 -11.39 49.91 -15.69
C ASP A 314 -10.48 49.52 -14.52
N ASN A 315 -9.96 50.49 -13.76
CA ASN A 315 -9.17 50.25 -12.53
C ASN A 315 -10.02 50.30 -11.24
N GLY A 316 -11.33 50.13 -11.35
CA GLY A 316 -12.22 50.03 -10.20
C GLY A 316 -12.47 51.34 -9.44
N ILE A 317 -12.16 52.50 -10.03
CA ILE A 317 -12.36 53.80 -9.37
C ILE A 317 -13.76 54.34 -9.65
N ILE A 318 -14.47 54.63 -8.56
CA ILE A 318 -15.71 55.38 -8.55
C ILE A 318 -15.38 56.82 -8.17
N ASN A 319 -15.80 57.77 -8.99
CA ASN A 319 -15.71 59.19 -8.70
C ASN A 319 -17.03 59.86 -9.05
N TYR A 320 -17.83 60.13 -8.02
CA TYR A 320 -19.16 60.71 -8.16
C TYR A 320 -19.30 61.92 -7.24
N THR A 321 -20.05 62.93 -7.70
CA THR A 321 -20.47 64.05 -6.85
C THR A 321 -21.98 64.16 -6.94
N ALA A 322 -22.64 63.95 -5.81
CA ALA A 322 -24.08 63.98 -5.68
C ALA A 322 -24.64 65.38 -5.95
N ASN A 323 -25.80 65.41 -6.59
CA ASN A 323 -26.60 66.59 -6.85
C ASN A 323 -28.08 66.17 -6.94
N GLU A 324 -28.99 67.10 -7.23
CA GLU A 324 -30.43 66.82 -7.30
C GLU A 324 -30.82 65.68 -8.27
N SER A 325 -30.01 65.40 -9.30
CA SER A 325 -30.27 64.25 -10.19
C SER A 325 -30.14 62.91 -9.49
N GLY A 326 -29.32 62.82 -8.44
CA GLY A 326 -29.16 61.62 -7.62
C GLY A 326 -30.37 61.29 -6.76
N LEU A 327 -31.34 62.20 -6.64
CA LEU A 327 -32.62 61.94 -5.96
C LEU A 327 -33.61 61.17 -6.85
N CYS A 328 -33.29 60.92 -8.13
CA CYS A 328 -34.15 60.26 -9.12
C CYS A 328 -35.60 60.79 -9.16
N GLY A 329 -35.80 62.10 -8.94
CA GLY A 329 -37.13 62.72 -8.93
C GLY A 329 -37.86 62.70 -7.58
N ASN A 330 -37.23 62.23 -6.50
CA ASN A 330 -37.75 62.37 -5.13
C ASN A 330 -37.44 63.74 -4.55
N SER A 331 -38.22 64.13 -3.53
CA SER A 331 -38.18 65.48 -2.96
C SER A 331 -37.16 65.67 -1.84
N SER A 332 -36.67 64.59 -1.22
CA SER A 332 -35.82 64.68 -0.01
C SER A 332 -34.67 63.68 0.00
N SER A 333 -34.95 62.40 -0.21
CA SER A 333 -33.95 61.32 -0.19
C SER A 333 -34.27 60.25 -1.23
N TYR A 334 -33.25 59.57 -1.75
CA TYR A 334 -33.40 58.39 -2.57
C TYR A 334 -32.31 57.36 -2.33
N PHE A 335 -32.73 56.10 -2.33
CA PHE A 335 -31.91 54.93 -2.04
C PHE A 335 -31.53 54.19 -3.32
N HIS A 336 -30.23 53.99 -3.54
CA HIS A 336 -29.68 53.24 -4.67
C HIS A 336 -29.11 51.90 -4.22
N SER A 337 -29.60 50.83 -4.82
CA SER A 337 -29.04 49.48 -4.72
C SER A 337 -28.08 49.27 -5.87
N ILE A 338 -26.80 49.10 -5.56
CA ILE A 338 -25.71 49.08 -6.53
C ILE A 338 -25.00 47.75 -6.43
N GLU A 339 -24.82 47.10 -7.57
CA GLU A 339 -24.02 45.89 -7.72
C GLU A 339 -22.74 46.27 -8.46
N ILE A 340 -21.60 45.88 -7.89
CA ILE A 340 -20.29 46.02 -8.53
C ILE A 340 -19.74 44.63 -8.76
N CYS A 341 -19.39 44.36 -10.02
CA CYS A 341 -18.76 43.11 -10.41
C CYS A 341 -17.33 43.37 -10.86
N ALA A 342 -16.42 42.50 -10.43
CA ALA A 342 -15.11 42.33 -11.05
C ALA A 342 -15.19 41.13 -11.99
N ILE A 343 -14.62 41.27 -13.19
CA ILE A 343 -14.58 40.27 -14.25
C ILE A 343 -13.12 40.05 -14.59
N ASP A 344 -12.68 38.79 -14.56
CA ASP A 344 -11.33 38.38 -14.90
C ASP A 344 -11.15 38.14 -16.42
N ASN A 345 -9.98 37.66 -16.83
CA ASN A 345 -9.69 37.33 -18.23
C ASN A 345 -9.82 35.85 -18.58
N GLY A 346 -10.18 35.00 -17.62
CA GLY A 346 -10.08 33.56 -17.73
C GLY A 346 -8.63 33.07 -17.79
N LEU A 347 -8.46 31.76 -18.03
CA LEU A 347 -7.14 31.15 -18.13
C LEU A 347 -6.46 31.50 -19.46
N SER A 348 -5.21 31.96 -19.40
CA SER A 348 -4.43 32.31 -20.60
C SER A 348 -4.08 31.11 -21.49
N ASN A 349 -3.93 29.92 -20.90
CA ASN A 349 -3.59 28.69 -21.62
C ASN A 349 -4.26 27.46 -20.99
N PRO A 350 -5.57 27.25 -21.19
CA PRO A 350 -6.29 26.14 -20.60
C PRO A 350 -5.89 24.79 -21.22
N HIS A 351 -5.94 23.72 -20.43
CA HIS A 351 -5.68 22.37 -20.93
C HIS A 351 -6.73 21.95 -21.98
N PRO A 352 -6.37 21.19 -23.04
CA PRO A 352 -7.34 20.74 -24.05
C PRO A 352 -8.53 19.95 -23.50
N ASN A 353 -8.32 19.21 -22.41
CA ASN A 353 -9.37 18.41 -21.75
C ASN A 353 -10.07 19.15 -20.59
N VAL A 354 -10.00 20.49 -20.51
CA VAL A 354 -10.63 21.27 -19.43
C VAL A 354 -12.15 21.06 -19.32
N SER A 355 -12.80 20.59 -20.38
CA SER A 355 -14.22 20.20 -20.34
C SER A 355 -14.53 19.11 -19.32
N LEU A 356 -13.55 18.27 -18.96
CA LEU A 356 -13.67 17.28 -17.88
C LEU A 356 -13.91 17.94 -16.51
N CYS A 357 -13.48 19.19 -16.33
CA CYS A 357 -13.57 19.95 -15.09
C CYS A 357 -14.75 20.92 -15.04
N SER A 358 -15.70 20.83 -15.98
CA SER A 358 -16.86 21.72 -16.07
C SER A 358 -17.75 21.74 -14.81
N ALA A 359 -17.70 20.72 -13.97
CA ALA A 359 -18.38 20.70 -12.68
C ALA A 359 -17.70 21.56 -11.60
N TYR A 360 -16.42 21.88 -11.76
CA TYR A 360 -15.59 22.62 -10.80
C TYR A 360 -15.31 24.06 -11.23
N GLY A 361 -15.42 24.36 -12.53
CA GLY A 361 -15.27 25.69 -13.09
C GLY A 361 -15.17 25.68 -14.61
N SER A 362 -15.05 26.87 -15.20
CA SER A 362 -14.79 27.05 -16.62
C SER A 362 -13.38 27.61 -16.85
N PRO A 363 -12.81 27.49 -18.06
CA PRO A 363 -11.56 28.18 -18.39
C PRO A 363 -11.78 29.65 -18.82
N PHE A 364 -13.03 30.07 -18.94
CA PHE A 364 -13.40 31.37 -19.46
C PHE A 364 -13.50 32.38 -18.33
N SER A 365 -13.69 33.64 -18.72
CA SER A 365 -13.80 34.72 -17.77
C SER A 365 -14.97 34.50 -16.82
N GLU A 366 -14.73 34.59 -15.51
CA GLU A 366 -15.77 34.55 -14.49
C GLU A 366 -15.98 35.97 -13.92
N GLN A 367 -17.07 36.14 -13.17
CA GLN A 367 -17.37 37.42 -12.53
C GLN A 367 -17.76 37.20 -11.07
N GLY A 368 -17.16 37.98 -10.17
CA GLY A 368 -17.57 38.07 -8.78
C GLY A 368 -18.19 39.42 -8.48
N CYS A 369 -19.33 39.42 -7.80
CA CYS A 369 -20.13 40.64 -7.58
C CYS A 369 -20.38 40.89 -6.09
N VAL A 370 -20.32 42.16 -5.69
CA VAL A 370 -20.73 42.65 -4.38
C VAL A 370 -21.85 43.66 -4.52
N ASN A 371 -22.82 43.58 -3.62
CA ASN A 371 -23.89 44.55 -3.51
C ASN A 371 -23.60 45.51 -2.37
N PHE A 372 -23.81 46.80 -2.61
CA PHE A 372 -23.83 47.81 -1.57
C PHE A 372 -24.92 48.83 -1.85
N SER A 373 -25.16 49.70 -0.88
CA SER A 373 -26.16 50.74 -1.06
C SER A 373 -25.65 52.15 -0.80
N LEU A 374 -26.24 53.07 -1.56
CA LEU A 374 -25.89 54.48 -1.56
C LEU A 374 -27.16 55.33 -1.43
N THR A 375 -27.26 56.09 -0.35
CA THR A 375 -28.36 57.04 -0.13
C THR A 375 -27.91 58.43 -0.58
N VAL A 376 -28.71 59.08 -1.43
CA VAL A 376 -28.52 60.51 -1.77
C VAL A 376 -29.64 61.29 -1.09
N THR A 377 -29.28 62.29 -0.28
CA THR A 377 -30.27 63.05 0.50
C THR A 377 -29.95 64.54 0.58
N ASN A 378 -30.98 65.35 0.80
CA ASN A 378 -30.86 66.77 1.16
C ASN A 378 -30.64 66.97 2.67
N GLU A 379 -31.08 66.01 3.49
CA GLU A 379 -30.99 66.03 4.95
C GLU A 379 -30.68 64.62 5.46
N ASN A 380 -29.71 64.46 6.37
CA ASN A 380 -29.36 63.14 6.93
C ASN A 380 -29.61 63.10 8.44
N ARG A 381 -30.38 62.11 8.90
CA ARG A 381 -30.70 61.80 10.30
C ARG A 381 -30.11 60.43 10.60
N ALA A 382 -29.48 60.31 11.77
CA ALA A 382 -28.81 59.07 12.15
C ALA A 382 -29.79 57.88 12.17
N PRO A 383 -29.33 56.67 11.78
CA PRO A 383 -30.07 55.46 12.00
C PRO A 383 -30.25 55.24 13.51
N VAL A 384 -31.32 54.57 13.91
CA VAL A 384 -31.64 54.31 15.32
C VAL A 384 -31.97 52.84 15.58
N ILE A 385 -31.43 52.32 16.67
CA ILE A 385 -31.83 51.01 17.21
C ILE A 385 -33.11 51.21 18.03
N ILE A 386 -34.24 50.78 17.47
CA ILE A 386 -35.57 50.99 18.08
C ILE A 386 -35.92 49.94 19.11
N SER A 387 -35.31 48.75 19.04
CA SER A 387 -35.44 47.71 20.05
C SER A 387 -34.21 46.82 20.05
N TYR A 388 -33.89 46.22 21.19
CA TYR A 388 -32.80 45.26 21.31
C TYR A 388 -33.10 44.20 22.36
N TYR A 389 -32.45 43.05 22.22
CA TYR A 389 -32.49 41.95 23.18
C TYR A 389 -31.07 41.41 23.40
N PRO A 390 -30.68 41.02 24.62
CA PRO A 390 -31.43 41.12 25.88
C PRO A 390 -31.70 42.55 26.33
N LEU A 391 -32.82 42.79 27.01
CA LEU A 391 -33.16 44.13 27.53
C LEU A 391 -32.20 44.58 28.65
N SER A 392 -31.59 43.65 29.38
CA SER A 392 -30.56 43.97 30.36
C SER A 392 -29.22 44.12 29.66
N LEU A 393 -28.64 45.31 29.69
CA LEU A 393 -27.30 45.58 29.13
C LEU A 393 -26.17 45.01 30.00
N ILE A 394 -26.47 44.61 31.23
CA ILE A 394 -25.50 44.00 32.15
C ILE A 394 -26.15 42.76 32.74
N PHE A 395 -25.51 41.61 32.56
CA PHE A 395 -25.97 40.34 33.13
C PHE A 395 -24.82 39.34 33.23
N ASN A 396 -25.07 38.24 33.93
CA ASN A 396 -24.08 37.18 34.13
C ASN A 396 -24.45 35.96 33.27
N ALA A 397 -23.44 35.27 32.75
CA ALA A 397 -23.61 34.04 31.99
C ALA A 397 -22.42 33.10 32.19
N GLU A 398 -22.60 31.82 31.89
CA GLU A 398 -21.52 30.84 31.86
C GLU A 398 -20.83 30.87 30.48
N GLY A 399 -19.51 30.69 30.42
CA GLY A 399 -18.76 30.80 29.16
C GLY A 399 -19.20 29.83 28.06
N THR A 400 -19.67 28.64 28.43
CA THR A 400 -20.20 27.62 27.51
C THR A 400 -21.64 27.87 27.08
N THR A 401 -22.35 28.84 27.68
CA THR A 401 -23.72 29.16 27.30
C THR A 401 -23.72 29.90 25.96
N ARG A 402 -24.57 29.46 25.03
CA ARG A 402 -24.85 30.21 23.80
C ARG A 402 -25.80 31.36 24.11
N LEU A 403 -25.30 32.59 24.01
CA LEU A 403 -26.07 33.81 24.22
C LEU A 403 -26.50 34.35 22.88
N CYS A 404 -27.76 34.76 22.74
CA CYS A 404 -28.28 35.34 21.51
C CYS A 404 -28.77 36.77 21.78
N PHE A 405 -28.45 37.64 20.84
CA PHE A 405 -28.71 39.07 20.84
C PHE A 405 -29.47 39.41 19.57
N ASN A 406 -30.38 40.36 19.65
CA ASN A 406 -31.01 40.88 18.45
C ASN A 406 -31.24 42.38 18.55
N ILE A 407 -31.40 43.01 17.40
CA ILE A 407 -31.77 44.41 17.28
C ILE A 407 -32.84 44.58 16.22
N THR A 408 -33.65 45.62 16.37
CA THR A 408 -34.46 46.18 15.29
C THR A 408 -33.96 47.58 15.02
N LYS A 409 -33.68 47.89 13.76
CA LYS A 409 -33.09 49.13 13.26
C LYS A 409 -34.08 49.90 12.39
N TYR A 410 -33.99 51.22 12.40
CA TYR A 410 -34.80 52.10 11.57
C TYR A 410 -34.01 53.35 11.23
N ASP A 411 -34.10 53.80 9.98
CA ASP A 411 -33.50 55.05 9.53
C ASP A 411 -34.59 55.92 8.90
N PRO A 412 -34.72 57.19 9.32
CA PRO A 412 -35.76 58.08 8.83
C PRO A 412 -35.62 58.54 7.37
N ASP A 413 -34.41 58.50 6.80
CA ASP A 413 -34.05 59.03 5.48
C ASP A 413 -33.89 57.95 4.41
N GLY A 414 -33.72 56.70 4.82
CA GLY A 414 -33.73 55.55 3.92
C GLY A 414 -33.64 54.25 4.68
N PRO A 415 -33.76 53.09 4.01
CA PRO A 415 -33.64 51.81 4.70
C PRO A 415 -32.19 51.27 4.76
N ALA A 416 -31.22 51.96 4.15
CA ALA A 416 -29.83 51.53 3.96
C ALA A 416 -29.01 51.46 5.26
N ILE A 417 -29.17 50.40 6.05
CA ILE A 417 -28.50 50.27 7.34
C ILE A 417 -27.73 48.95 7.44
N ASP A 418 -26.42 49.05 7.49
CA ASP A 418 -25.52 47.93 7.79
C ASP A 418 -25.51 47.65 9.29
N THR A 419 -25.22 46.40 9.67
CA THR A 419 -25.07 45.99 11.08
C THR A 419 -23.76 45.23 11.29
N TYR A 420 -23.05 45.60 12.35
CA TYR A 420 -21.77 45.05 12.73
C TYR A 420 -21.85 44.54 14.17
N TRP A 421 -21.51 43.27 14.38
CA TRP A 421 -21.49 42.63 15.70
C TRP A 421 -20.06 42.36 16.16
N TYR A 422 -19.75 42.89 17.33
CA TYR A 422 -18.43 42.78 17.95
C TYR A 422 -18.51 41.98 19.24
N ALA A 423 -17.50 41.14 19.47
CA ALA A 423 -17.21 40.53 20.77
C ALA A 423 -15.83 41.01 21.23
N GLY A 424 -15.80 41.82 22.29
CA GLY A 424 -14.61 42.62 22.60
C GLY A 424 -14.36 43.68 21.52
N ASP A 425 -13.11 43.82 21.11
CA ASP A 425 -12.71 44.70 20.00
C ASP A 425 -12.71 43.97 18.63
N SER A 426 -13.13 42.70 18.59
CA SER A 426 -13.11 41.88 17.38
C SER A 426 -14.49 41.84 16.71
N LEU A 427 -14.55 42.17 15.42
CA LEU A 427 -15.73 41.93 14.58
C LEU A 427 -15.98 40.42 14.46
N LYS A 428 -17.23 39.99 14.63
CA LYS A 428 -17.64 38.58 14.59
C LYS A 428 -18.66 38.28 13.51
N GLU A 429 -19.59 39.20 13.29
CA GLU A 429 -20.62 39.08 12.26
C GLU A 429 -20.87 40.45 11.64
N TYR A 430 -21.21 40.43 10.36
CA TYR A 430 -21.53 41.59 9.56
C TYR A 430 -22.72 41.25 8.67
N ASP A 431 -23.73 42.11 8.72
CA ASP A 431 -24.98 41.96 7.98
C ASP A 431 -25.21 43.21 7.14
N ALA A 432 -25.06 43.04 5.82
CA ALA A 432 -25.35 44.07 4.84
C ALA A 432 -26.86 44.38 4.80
N TYR A 433 -27.21 45.60 4.41
CA TYR A 433 -28.61 45.94 4.19
C TYR A 433 -29.31 45.00 3.19
N VAL A 434 -30.41 44.37 3.62
CA VAL A 434 -31.32 43.60 2.77
C VAL A 434 -32.70 44.29 2.75
N PRO A 435 -33.31 44.51 1.56
CA PRO A 435 -34.61 45.15 1.45
C PRO A 435 -35.71 44.51 2.31
N GLY A 436 -36.30 45.30 3.20
CA GLY A 436 -37.39 44.87 4.08
C GLY A 436 -36.95 44.12 5.34
N GLN A 437 -35.63 43.94 5.57
CA GLN A 437 -35.09 43.39 6.80
C GLN A 437 -34.59 44.50 7.73
N ASN A 438 -35.39 44.75 8.76
CA ASN A 438 -35.06 45.73 9.81
C ASN A 438 -34.66 45.04 11.12
N TYR A 439 -34.60 43.71 11.13
CA TYR A 439 -34.29 42.88 12.29
C TYR A 439 -33.01 42.10 12.03
N ASP A 440 -32.17 41.99 13.05
CA ASP A 440 -30.85 41.40 12.98
C ASP A 440 -30.57 40.61 14.27
N GLU A 441 -29.88 39.46 14.18
CA GLU A 441 -29.65 38.55 15.31
C GLU A 441 -28.24 37.95 15.27
N PHE A 442 -27.55 37.98 16.41
CA PHE A 442 -26.22 37.42 16.62
C PHE A 442 -26.21 36.50 17.82
N CYS A 443 -25.68 35.28 17.67
CA CYS A 443 -25.45 34.37 18.79
C CYS A 443 -23.96 34.10 19.01
N TYR A 444 -23.53 34.18 20.26
CA TYR A 444 -22.12 34.00 20.65
C TYR A 444 -21.96 33.15 21.91
N SER A 445 -20.91 32.33 21.95
CA SER A 445 -20.48 31.60 23.14
C SER A 445 -19.00 31.85 23.38
N PHE A 446 -18.62 32.19 24.62
CA PHE A 446 -17.24 32.53 24.98
C PHE A 446 -16.33 31.30 25.13
N GLY A 447 -16.92 30.11 25.27
CA GLY A 447 -16.20 28.86 25.48
C GLY A 447 -15.83 28.62 26.94
N CYS A 448 -15.21 27.46 27.19
CA CYS A 448 -14.67 27.08 28.49
C CYS A 448 -13.29 27.74 28.73
N GLY A 449 -12.85 27.82 29.99
CA GLY A 449 -11.57 28.42 30.38
C GLY A 449 -11.55 29.96 30.35
N VAL A 450 -12.66 30.59 29.97
CA VAL A 450 -12.80 32.05 29.87
C VAL A 450 -13.56 32.59 31.08
N SER A 451 -13.08 33.68 31.68
CA SER A 451 -13.74 34.39 32.77
C SER A 451 -13.39 35.87 32.77
N GLY A 452 -14.35 36.73 33.08
CA GLY A 452 -14.16 38.18 33.03
C GLY A 452 -15.41 38.90 32.56
N VAL A 453 -15.29 40.21 32.35
CA VAL A 453 -16.37 41.01 31.74
C VAL A 453 -16.04 41.21 30.28
N PHE A 454 -16.95 40.80 29.40
CA PHE A 454 -16.78 40.91 27.96
C PHE A 454 -17.91 41.76 27.36
N PRO A 455 -17.58 42.78 26.55
CA PRO A 455 -18.58 43.53 25.83
C PRO A 455 -18.99 42.80 24.55
N ILE A 456 -20.29 42.70 24.31
CA ILE A 456 -20.85 42.45 22.98
C ILE A 456 -21.44 43.78 22.50
N LYS A 457 -21.04 44.25 21.32
CA LYS A 457 -21.54 45.52 20.76
C LYS A 457 -22.18 45.25 19.41
N SER A 458 -23.38 45.77 19.20
CA SER A 458 -23.98 45.92 17.88
C SER A 458 -23.88 47.38 17.45
N GLU A 459 -23.38 47.64 16.26
CA GLU A 459 -23.26 48.96 15.68
C GLU A 459 -23.96 48.99 14.33
N ILE A 460 -24.86 49.95 14.15
CA ILE A 460 -25.57 50.19 12.91
C ILE A 460 -25.12 51.50 12.28
N THR A 461 -25.06 51.57 10.95
CA THR A 461 -24.59 52.76 10.23
C THR A 461 -25.30 52.94 8.88
N ASP A 462 -25.55 54.19 8.52
CA ASP A 462 -26.02 54.63 7.20
C ASP A 462 -24.83 55.02 6.27
N GLY A 463 -23.60 54.85 6.75
CA GLY A 463 -22.36 55.22 6.07
C GLY A 463 -21.83 56.61 6.39
N LEU A 464 -22.57 57.45 7.14
CA LEU A 464 -22.15 58.76 7.66
C LEU A 464 -22.31 58.85 9.19
N LEU A 465 -23.44 58.36 9.70
CA LEU A 465 -23.87 58.40 11.09
C LEU A 465 -24.12 56.96 11.57
N ASN A 466 -23.92 56.74 12.86
CA ASN A 466 -24.09 55.43 13.48
C ASN A 466 -24.90 55.52 14.77
N ASP A 467 -25.46 54.38 15.16
CA ASP A 467 -26.01 54.13 16.49
C ASP A 467 -25.53 52.76 16.97
N SER A 468 -25.45 52.55 18.28
CA SER A 468 -24.95 51.29 18.81
C SER A 468 -25.54 50.93 20.16
N VAL A 469 -25.61 49.63 20.42
CA VAL A 469 -25.99 49.07 21.70
C VAL A 469 -24.88 48.11 22.17
N GLN A 470 -24.56 48.15 23.46
CA GLN A 470 -23.51 47.31 24.04
C GLN A 470 -23.99 46.60 25.31
N TRP A 471 -23.76 45.30 25.36
CA TRP A 471 -23.98 44.44 26.51
C TRP A 471 -22.66 44.10 27.18
N ASN A 472 -22.52 44.39 28.47
CA ASN A 472 -21.37 43.99 29.28
C ASN A 472 -21.73 42.73 30.08
N ILE A 473 -21.25 41.58 29.61
CA ILE A 473 -21.58 40.28 30.20
C ILE A 473 -20.47 39.84 31.14
N SER A 474 -20.81 39.51 32.39
CA SER A 474 -19.88 38.88 33.32
C SER A 474 -19.90 37.37 33.13
N ILE A 475 -18.81 36.84 32.57
CA ILE A 475 -18.64 35.42 32.27
C ILE A 475 -17.99 34.70 33.44
N SER A 476 -18.70 33.69 33.96
CA SER A 476 -18.17 32.78 34.99
C SER A 476 -17.31 31.69 34.37
N HIS A 477 -16.18 31.39 35.02
CA HIS A 477 -15.24 30.36 34.60
C HIS A 477 -15.88 28.96 34.59
N VAL A 478 -15.98 28.36 33.41
CA VAL A 478 -16.31 26.93 33.23
C VAL A 478 -15.04 26.21 32.81
N PRO A 479 -14.49 25.26 33.59
CA PRO A 479 -13.28 24.52 33.19
C PRO A 479 -13.53 23.72 31.91
N CYS A 480 -12.56 23.71 30.99
CA CYS A 480 -12.64 22.89 29.78
C CYS A 480 -12.51 21.40 30.14
N GLU A 481 -13.52 20.61 29.82
CA GLU A 481 -13.40 19.16 29.85
C GLU A 481 -12.52 18.69 28.68
N THR A 482 -11.58 17.78 28.97
CA THR A 482 -10.86 17.03 27.93
C THR A 482 -11.88 16.24 27.10
N PRO A 483 -11.72 16.09 25.77
CA PRO A 483 -12.77 15.57 24.91
C PRO A 483 -13.23 14.18 25.34
N GLY A 484 -14.36 14.12 26.05
CA GLY A 484 -15.12 12.92 26.34
C GLY A 484 -16.40 13.00 25.52
N GLY A 485 -16.53 12.11 24.54
CA GLY A 485 -17.67 12.07 23.63
C GLY A 485 -19.01 11.98 24.37
N GLY A 486 -19.85 13.00 24.16
CA GLY A 486 -21.24 13.00 24.57
C GLY A 486 -22.14 12.66 23.38
N GLY A 487 -22.72 11.45 23.42
CA GLY A 487 -23.64 10.96 22.40
C GLY A 487 -24.94 11.76 22.33
N GLY A 488 -25.34 12.08 21.11
CA GLY A 488 -26.67 12.54 20.75
C GLY A 488 -27.15 11.73 19.54
N GLY A 489 -28.22 10.96 19.74
CA GLY A 489 -28.81 10.11 18.71
C GLY A 489 -29.33 10.91 17.52
N GLY A 490 -28.55 10.87 16.45
CA GLY A 490 -28.95 11.13 15.07
C GLY A 490 -28.30 10.05 14.23
N ILE A 491 -28.87 9.72 13.07
CA ILE A 491 -28.27 8.77 12.13
C ILE A 491 -26.80 9.16 11.94
N SER A 492 -25.91 8.34 12.47
CA SER A 492 -24.47 8.51 12.37
C SER A 492 -24.12 8.38 10.90
N ILE A 493 -24.02 9.51 10.20
CA ILE A 493 -23.04 9.62 9.13
C ILE A 493 -21.71 9.46 9.87
N HIS A 494 -21.25 8.21 9.92
CA HIS A 494 -19.93 7.91 10.43
C HIS A 494 -18.95 8.58 9.46
N CYS A 495 -18.20 9.55 9.95
CA CYS A 495 -17.11 10.14 9.18
C CYS A 495 -16.02 9.08 9.09
N GLU A 496 -15.81 8.51 7.92
CA GLU A 496 -14.73 7.55 7.70
C GLU A 496 -13.42 8.33 7.55
N GLU A 497 -12.47 8.11 8.46
CA GLU A 497 -11.16 8.76 8.44
C GLU A 497 -10.40 8.39 7.15
N LYS A 498 -9.82 9.39 6.48
CA LYS A 498 -8.98 9.18 5.27
C LYS A 498 -7.63 9.83 5.43
N TRP A 499 -6.63 9.03 5.79
CA TRP A 499 -5.31 9.52 6.18
C TRP A 499 -4.35 9.64 5.00
N GLY A 500 -3.92 10.87 4.71
CA GLY A 500 -2.74 11.16 3.89
C GLY A 500 -1.52 11.38 4.78
N CYS A 501 -0.41 10.72 4.48
CA CYS A 501 0.83 10.86 5.24
C CYS A 501 1.95 11.46 4.38
N GLU A 502 2.77 12.30 5.00
CA GLU A 502 4.01 12.79 4.42
C GLU A 502 5.02 11.65 4.27
N VAL A 503 6.04 11.88 3.44
CA VAL A 503 7.16 10.96 3.34
C VAL A 503 7.87 10.77 4.68
N TRP A 504 8.37 9.56 4.92
CA TRP A 504 9.18 9.28 6.11
C TRP A 504 10.41 10.19 6.16
N SER A 505 10.68 10.75 7.35
CA SER A 505 11.88 11.54 7.61
C SER A 505 13.14 10.73 7.31
N LYS A 506 14.28 11.40 7.11
CA LYS A 506 15.57 10.69 7.07
C LYS A 506 15.75 9.82 8.31
N CYS A 507 16.35 8.64 8.13
CA CYS A 507 16.64 7.74 9.25
C CYS A 507 17.64 8.42 10.20
N MET A 508 17.23 8.61 11.46
CA MET A 508 18.05 9.23 12.49
C MET A 508 18.58 8.17 13.46
N ASN A 509 19.82 8.31 13.92
CA ASN A 509 20.38 7.39 14.90
C ASN A 509 19.63 7.51 16.24
N LEU A 510 19.18 6.38 16.79
CA LEU A 510 18.38 6.37 18.01
C LEU A 510 19.20 6.80 19.24
N GLU A 511 20.45 6.33 19.37
CA GLU A 511 21.30 6.64 20.53
C GLU A 511 21.65 8.14 20.58
N GLU A 512 21.93 8.75 19.42
CA GLU A 512 22.16 10.19 19.31
C GLU A 512 20.92 11.01 19.70
N ALA A 513 19.74 10.59 19.25
CA ALA A 513 18.49 11.27 19.60
C ALA A 513 18.14 11.18 21.10
N VAL A 514 18.39 10.02 21.72
CA VAL A 514 18.22 9.82 23.17
C VAL A 514 19.17 10.71 23.96
N ASN A 515 20.43 10.83 23.54
CA ASN A 515 21.42 11.67 24.22
C ASN A 515 21.08 13.17 24.19
N ILE A 516 20.35 13.62 23.16
CA ILE A 516 19.95 15.03 22.99
C ILE A 516 18.53 15.27 23.57
N GLY A 517 17.81 14.22 23.98
CA GLY A 517 16.44 14.32 24.50
C GLY A 517 15.38 14.57 23.43
N ASN A 518 15.65 14.18 22.18
CA ASN A 518 14.78 14.45 21.03
C ASN A 518 13.71 13.35 20.80
N ILE A 519 13.65 12.34 21.68
CA ILE A 519 12.69 11.24 21.61
C ILE A 519 12.18 10.90 23.01
N SER A 520 10.90 10.53 23.13
CA SER A 520 10.31 10.12 24.40
C SER A 520 10.83 8.75 24.83
N SER A 521 10.90 8.50 26.14
CA SER A 521 11.32 7.21 26.69
C SER A 521 10.42 6.05 26.25
N VAL A 522 9.15 6.31 25.98
CA VAL A 522 8.19 5.31 25.47
C VAL A 522 8.56 4.89 24.05
N TYR A 523 8.83 5.85 23.17
CA TYR A 523 9.22 5.56 21.79
C TYR A 523 10.61 4.94 21.70
N GLU A 524 11.56 5.38 22.55
CA GLU A 524 12.87 4.76 22.64
C GLU A 524 12.78 3.25 22.91
N LEU A 525 12.04 2.85 23.95
CA LEU A 525 11.90 1.44 24.32
C LEU A 525 11.26 0.62 23.20
N LEU A 526 10.25 1.17 22.55
CA LEU A 526 9.55 0.53 21.44
C LEU A 526 10.48 0.32 20.23
N ILE A 527 11.25 1.34 19.83
CA ILE A 527 12.16 1.24 18.68
C ILE A 527 13.32 0.30 19.00
N ARG A 528 13.91 0.38 20.20
CA ARG A 528 14.98 -0.54 20.62
C ARG A 528 14.51 -1.99 20.53
N SER A 529 13.33 -2.28 21.06
CA SER A 529 12.76 -3.63 21.00
C SER A 529 12.55 -4.13 19.57
N ARG A 530 12.24 -3.25 18.61
CA ARG A 530 12.08 -3.64 17.21
C ARG A 530 13.42 -3.81 16.51
N CYS A 531 14.39 -2.93 16.74
CA CYS A 531 15.76 -3.13 16.26
C CYS A 531 16.35 -4.46 16.72
N ASP A 532 16.07 -4.86 17.96
CA ASP A 532 16.52 -6.15 18.52
C ASP A 532 15.89 -7.36 17.78
N LEU A 533 14.66 -7.23 17.26
CA LEU A 533 14.04 -8.28 16.42
C LEU A 533 14.77 -8.46 15.08
N PHE A 534 15.37 -7.39 14.55
CA PHE A 534 16.15 -7.41 13.32
C PHE A 534 17.66 -7.64 13.54
N ASP A 535 18.10 -7.91 14.77
CA ASP A 535 19.52 -8.07 15.17
C ASP A 535 20.38 -6.83 14.82
N TRP A 536 19.80 -5.64 14.87
CA TRP A 536 20.51 -4.40 14.60
C TRP A 536 21.27 -3.91 15.83
N ASN A 537 22.58 -3.67 15.65
CA ASN A 537 23.38 -3.10 16.72
C ASN A 537 22.98 -1.63 17.04
N LYS A 538 23.37 -1.13 18.22
CA LYS A 538 23.04 0.25 18.66
C LYS A 538 23.47 1.37 17.71
N LYS A 539 24.51 1.16 16.90
CA LYS A 539 24.98 2.17 15.94
C LYS A 539 24.16 2.18 14.66
N SER A 540 23.51 1.06 14.33
CA SER A 540 22.65 0.88 13.16
C SER A 540 21.17 1.01 13.48
N CYS A 541 20.78 0.94 14.75
CA CYS A 541 19.39 1.18 15.16
C CYS A 541 19.04 2.67 15.03
N GLY A 542 18.11 2.96 14.12
CA GLY A 542 17.57 4.29 13.90
C GLY A 542 16.05 4.33 13.94
N TYR A 543 15.51 5.53 13.79
CA TYR A 543 14.08 5.75 13.67
C TYR A 543 13.74 6.80 12.61
N GLN A 544 12.52 6.71 12.10
CA GLN A 544 11.90 7.69 11.21
C GLN A 544 10.56 8.10 11.80
N ILE A 545 10.19 9.34 11.51
CA ILE A 545 8.88 9.88 11.83
C ILE A 545 8.23 10.42 10.56
N ARG A 546 6.92 10.52 10.56
CA ARG A 546 6.16 11.21 9.53
C ARG A 546 4.96 11.90 10.15
N ASN A 547 4.46 12.93 9.48
CA ASN A 547 3.18 13.52 9.83
C ASN A 547 2.08 12.89 8.98
N CYS A 548 0.89 12.77 9.56
CA CYS A 548 -0.28 12.25 8.86
C CYS A 548 -1.47 13.13 9.20
N THR A 549 -2.25 13.48 8.19
CA THR A 549 -3.42 14.34 8.28
C THR A 549 -4.65 13.58 7.77
N ASP A 550 -5.74 13.64 8.53
CA ASP A 550 -7.04 13.16 8.08
C ASP A 550 -7.64 14.18 7.12
N LEU A 551 -7.74 13.80 5.85
CA LEU A 551 -8.26 14.62 4.76
C LEU A 551 -9.77 14.85 4.89
N ASN A 552 -10.48 13.99 5.64
CA ASN A 552 -11.90 14.15 5.91
C ASN A 552 -12.19 14.95 7.20
N HIS A 553 -11.15 15.32 7.94
CA HIS A 553 -11.25 16.13 9.18
C HIS A 553 -12.26 15.59 10.21
N CYS A 554 -12.33 14.26 10.37
CA CYS A 554 -13.27 13.59 11.27
C CYS A 554 -12.99 13.86 12.77
N GLY A 555 -11.75 14.24 13.12
CA GLY A 555 -11.36 14.58 14.49
C GLY A 555 -11.14 13.37 15.42
N THR A 556 -11.18 12.15 14.87
CA THR A 556 -10.88 10.89 15.55
C THR A 556 -9.52 10.34 15.07
N ASN A 557 -8.99 9.30 15.74
CA ASN A 557 -7.73 8.64 15.35
C ASN A 557 -7.86 7.10 15.39
N GLU A 558 -9.02 6.57 15.00
CA GLU A 558 -9.34 5.13 15.06
C GLU A 558 -8.52 4.33 14.05
N THR A 559 -8.33 4.85 12.83
CA THR A 559 -7.58 4.18 11.75
C THR A 559 -6.25 4.87 11.46
N LYS A 560 -5.83 5.81 12.33
CA LYS A 560 -4.61 6.61 12.14
C LYS A 560 -3.38 5.72 11.90
N PRO A 561 -2.69 5.87 10.76
CA PRO A 561 -1.47 5.13 10.49
C PRO A 561 -0.35 5.41 11.49
N GLY A 562 0.57 4.47 11.62
CA GLY A 562 1.79 4.65 12.42
C GLY A 562 2.60 5.86 11.94
N VAL A 563 2.96 6.74 12.87
CA VAL A 563 3.76 7.97 12.63
C VAL A 563 5.23 7.83 12.99
N ILE A 564 5.63 6.66 13.51
CA ILE A 564 7.01 6.34 13.88
C ILE A 564 7.33 4.89 13.53
N ARG A 565 8.52 4.67 13.00
CA ARG A 565 9.05 3.33 12.71
C ARG A 565 10.56 3.27 12.92
N GLU A 566 11.04 2.06 13.11
CA GLU A 566 12.45 1.70 13.07
C GLU A 566 13.00 1.79 11.65
N CYS A 567 14.29 2.07 11.54
CA CYS A 567 15.01 2.07 10.27
C CYS A 567 16.48 1.69 10.50
N PHE A 568 17.11 1.14 9.45
CA PHE A 568 18.53 0.88 9.49
C PHE A 568 19.30 2.18 9.25
N PHE A 569 19.97 2.68 10.29
CA PHE A 569 20.76 3.89 10.23
C PHE A 569 22.13 3.62 9.60
N THR A 570 22.41 4.35 8.51
CA THR A 570 23.72 4.48 7.90
C THR A 570 24.07 5.96 7.73
N ARG A 571 25.37 6.30 7.78
CA ARG A 571 25.83 7.70 7.69
C ARG A 571 25.73 8.27 6.27
N GLU A 572 25.85 7.41 5.26
CA GLU A 572 25.89 7.80 3.85
C GLU A 572 25.01 6.85 3.02
N PRO A 573 23.67 6.93 3.19
CA PRO A 573 22.75 6.06 2.47
C PRO A 573 22.81 6.36 0.97
N ASN A 574 22.82 5.31 0.16
CA ASN A 574 22.82 5.40 -1.31
C ASN A 574 22.28 4.13 -1.95
N CYS A 575 21.84 4.23 -3.22
CA CYS A 575 21.25 3.14 -3.99
C CYS A 575 22.15 1.93 -4.33
N ASN A 576 23.29 1.74 -3.66
CA ASN A 576 24.17 0.58 -3.86
C ASN A 576 24.86 0.19 -2.54
N ASP A 577 24.23 0.46 -1.40
CA ASP A 577 24.79 0.18 -0.08
C ASP A 577 24.37 -1.18 0.49
N GLY A 578 23.52 -1.91 -0.23
CA GLY A 578 23.07 -3.25 0.10
C GLY A 578 22.05 -3.28 1.23
N ILE A 579 21.42 -2.14 1.56
CA ILE A 579 20.49 -2.00 2.66
C ILE A 579 19.26 -1.21 2.20
N GLN A 580 18.06 -1.79 2.35
CA GLN A 580 16.81 -1.07 2.12
C GLN A 580 16.67 0.11 3.09
N ASN A 581 16.80 1.33 2.58
CA ASN A 581 16.76 2.54 3.41
C ASN A 581 16.07 3.73 2.72
N CYS A 582 16.04 4.88 3.41
CA CYS A 582 15.45 6.10 2.86
C CYS A 582 16.48 7.21 2.77
N HIS A 583 16.54 7.84 1.61
CA HIS A 583 17.46 8.92 1.31
C HIS A 583 16.91 9.82 0.20
N HIS A 584 17.49 11.00 0.00
CA HIS A 584 17.05 11.93 -1.07
C HIS A 584 15.54 12.25 -1.08
N GLY A 585 14.85 12.10 0.06
CA GLY A 585 13.43 12.46 0.21
C GLY A 585 12.44 11.35 -0.15
N ALA A 586 12.88 10.11 -0.38
CA ALA A 586 12.01 8.95 -0.58
C ALA A 586 12.63 7.69 0.04
N CYS A 587 11.87 6.60 0.08
CA CYS A 587 12.31 5.29 0.59
C CYS A 587 12.42 4.27 -0.53
N GLU A 588 13.45 3.44 -0.47
CA GLU A 588 13.59 2.27 -1.34
C GLU A 588 12.46 1.26 -1.09
N VAL A 589 12.01 0.61 -2.17
CA VAL A 589 10.93 -0.40 -2.15
C VAL A 589 11.52 -1.76 -1.78
N LEU A 590 12.64 -2.13 -2.37
CA LEU A 590 13.49 -3.25 -1.97
C LEU A 590 14.92 -2.76 -1.81
N VAL A 591 15.84 -3.61 -1.36
CA VAL A 591 17.26 -3.26 -1.19
C VAL A 591 17.84 -2.62 -2.47
N ASP A 592 18.32 -1.38 -2.37
CA ASP A 592 18.98 -0.62 -3.46
C ASP A 592 18.09 -0.29 -4.69
N CYS A 593 16.76 -0.40 -4.59
CA CYS A 593 15.84 -0.04 -5.68
C CYS A 593 14.51 0.58 -5.22
N GLY A 594 13.83 1.28 -6.13
CA GLY A 594 12.57 1.97 -5.89
C GLY A 594 12.75 3.33 -5.20
N GLY A 595 11.68 4.11 -5.14
CA GLY A 595 11.66 5.46 -4.54
C GLY A 595 12.74 6.40 -5.11
N PRO A 596 13.77 6.77 -4.32
CA PRO A 596 14.83 7.67 -4.77
C PRO A 596 15.85 7.01 -5.72
N CYS A 597 15.76 5.69 -5.89
CA CYS A 597 16.65 4.87 -6.71
C CYS A 597 16.00 4.49 -8.04
N LYS A 598 16.72 3.71 -8.85
CA LYS A 598 16.11 3.16 -10.07
C LYS A 598 14.90 2.30 -9.67
N PRO A 599 13.81 2.29 -10.45
CA PRO A 599 12.66 1.43 -10.19
C PRO A 599 13.10 -0.01 -9.91
N CYS A 600 12.35 -0.71 -9.04
CA CYS A 600 12.63 -2.11 -8.82
C CYS A 600 12.29 -2.94 -10.06
N PRO A 601 13.01 -4.06 -10.27
CA PRO A 601 12.76 -4.99 -11.38
C PRO A 601 11.31 -5.42 -11.45
N THR A 602 10.73 -5.31 -12.64
CA THR A 602 9.37 -5.70 -12.97
C THR A 602 9.39 -7.11 -13.54
N CYS A 603 8.99 -8.09 -12.74
CA CYS A 603 9.09 -9.51 -13.09
C CYS A 603 7.87 -10.02 -13.87
N SER A 604 7.24 -9.16 -14.66
CA SER A 604 5.95 -9.41 -15.31
C SER A 604 5.58 -8.43 -16.43
N ASP A 605 6.52 -7.60 -16.88
CA ASP A 605 6.24 -6.56 -17.89
C ASP A 605 6.37 -7.07 -19.34
N GLY A 606 6.74 -8.34 -19.53
CA GLY A 606 6.89 -8.98 -20.83
C GLY A 606 8.21 -8.64 -21.53
N ILE A 607 9.16 -7.99 -20.84
CA ILE A 607 10.41 -7.47 -21.41
C ILE A 607 11.59 -7.94 -20.57
N GLN A 608 12.60 -8.55 -21.21
CA GLN A 608 13.85 -8.90 -20.51
C GLN A 608 14.67 -7.63 -20.18
N ASN A 609 14.49 -7.08 -18.98
CA ASN A 609 15.17 -5.86 -18.54
C ASN A 609 15.82 -6.05 -17.15
N GLN A 610 16.37 -4.96 -16.58
CA GLN A 610 16.77 -4.86 -15.15
C GLN A 610 17.66 -5.99 -14.56
N GLY A 611 18.42 -6.71 -15.39
CA GLY A 611 19.31 -7.80 -14.96
C GLY A 611 18.71 -9.21 -15.01
N GLU A 612 17.54 -9.36 -15.65
CA GLU A 612 16.87 -10.63 -15.83
C GLU A 612 17.63 -11.64 -16.69
N LYS A 613 17.48 -12.94 -16.40
CA LYS A 613 18.12 -14.03 -17.15
C LYS A 613 17.26 -14.56 -18.31
N GLY A 614 15.94 -14.34 -18.25
CA GLY A 614 14.97 -14.54 -19.32
C GLY A 614 13.90 -13.46 -19.23
N ILE A 615 12.90 -13.46 -20.11
CA ILE A 615 11.78 -12.50 -20.03
C ILE A 615 11.02 -12.76 -18.72
N ASP A 616 10.90 -11.75 -17.86
CA ASP A 616 10.18 -11.79 -16.59
C ASP A 616 10.70 -12.87 -15.62
N CYS A 617 11.98 -13.27 -15.73
CA CYS A 617 12.53 -14.33 -14.89
C CYS A 617 14.06 -14.30 -14.69
N GLY A 618 14.46 -14.79 -13.51
CA GLY A 618 15.85 -14.97 -13.08
C GLY A 618 16.60 -13.66 -12.87
N GLY A 619 17.74 -13.71 -12.19
CA GLY A 619 18.43 -12.48 -11.79
C GLY A 619 17.75 -11.93 -10.54
N PRO A 620 17.24 -10.69 -10.54
CA PRO A 620 16.43 -10.15 -9.44
C PRO A 620 15.01 -10.72 -9.40
N CYS A 621 14.55 -11.39 -10.46
CA CYS A 621 13.23 -12.00 -10.55
C CYS A 621 13.23 -13.49 -10.19
N PRO A 622 12.05 -14.08 -9.91
CA PRO A 622 11.91 -15.50 -9.62
C PRO A 622 12.64 -16.36 -10.65
N PRO A 623 13.32 -17.45 -10.24
CA PRO A 623 14.16 -18.23 -11.16
C PRO A 623 13.42 -18.71 -12.40
N CYS A 624 14.00 -18.51 -13.59
CA CYS A 624 13.44 -19.03 -14.84
C CYS A 624 13.17 -20.53 -14.77
N ILE A 625 12.00 -20.92 -15.25
CA ILE A 625 11.62 -22.33 -15.40
C ILE A 625 12.63 -22.98 -16.35
N ARG A 626 13.43 -23.90 -15.80
CA ARG A 626 14.23 -24.83 -16.59
C ARG A 626 13.59 -26.19 -16.44
N GLU A 627 13.30 -26.86 -17.56
CA GLU A 627 13.04 -28.30 -17.54
C GLU A 627 14.27 -28.97 -16.90
N ILE A 628 14.14 -29.40 -15.65
CA ILE A 628 15.17 -30.20 -15.00
C ILE A 628 15.00 -31.59 -15.60
N PRO A 629 15.94 -32.11 -16.42
CA PRO A 629 15.91 -33.50 -16.78
C PRO A 629 15.96 -34.30 -15.48
N VAL A 630 14.93 -35.12 -15.25
CA VAL A 630 14.75 -35.95 -14.06
C VAL A 630 16.11 -36.55 -13.70
N PRO A 631 16.66 -36.33 -12.49
CA PRO A 631 17.94 -36.88 -12.13
C PRO A 631 17.80 -38.41 -12.23
N ILE A 632 18.46 -38.99 -13.22
CA ILE A 632 18.55 -40.45 -13.34
C ILE A 632 19.13 -40.92 -12.02
N SER A 633 18.29 -41.59 -11.22
CA SER A 633 18.64 -42.00 -9.87
C SER A 633 20.00 -42.68 -9.88
N ILE A 634 20.97 -42.08 -9.18
CA ILE A 634 22.34 -42.61 -9.07
C ILE A 634 22.30 -44.04 -8.49
N LYS A 635 21.24 -44.38 -7.74
CA LYS A 635 20.98 -45.76 -7.29
C LYS A 635 20.79 -46.72 -8.45
N THR A 636 20.06 -46.36 -9.51
CA THR A 636 19.85 -47.23 -10.68
C THR A 636 21.15 -47.43 -11.48
N VAL A 637 21.96 -46.37 -11.63
CA VAL A 637 23.26 -46.45 -12.31
C VAL A 637 24.26 -47.30 -11.53
N LEU A 638 24.32 -47.14 -10.20
CA LEU A 638 25.16 -47.97 -9.34
C LEU A 638 24.72 -49.43 -9.38
N ILE A 639 23.43 -49.73 -9.32
CA ILE A 639 22.90 -51.11 -9.41
C ILE A 639 23.28 -51.75 -10.75
N PHE A 640 23.13 -51.05 -11.87
CA PHE A 640 23.53 -51.56 -13.19
C PHE A 640 25.05 -51.75 -13.30
N SER A 641 25.84 -50.82 -12.76
CA SER A 641 27.31 -50.95 -12.70
C SER A 641 27.75 -52.17 -11.89
N PHE A 642 27.14 -52.40 -10.72
CA PHE A 642 27.41 -53.60 -9.91
C PHE A 642 26.97 -54.89 -10.63
N PHE A 643 25.85 -54.88 -11.35
CA PHE A 643 25.41 -56.02 -12.16
C PHE A 643 26.39 -56.36 -13.30
N ILE A 644 26.91 -55.35 -14.00
CA ILE A 644 27.91 -55.53 -15.06
C ILE A 644 29.22 -56.09 -14.48
N MET A 645 29.69 -55.52 -13.36
CA MET A 645 30.88 -56.02 -12.66
C MET A 645 30.71 -57.46 -12.16
N PHE A 646 29.51 -57.82 -11.71
CA PHE A 646 29.18 -59.19 -11.29
C PHE A 646 29.20 -60.18 -12.47
N ILE A 647 28.65 -59.79 -13.63
CA ILE A 647 28.68 -60.60 -14.86
C ILE A 647 30.13 -60.80 -15.33
N LEU A 648 30.96 -59.74 -15.31
CA LEU A 648 32.38 -59.83 -15.68
C LEU A 648 33.17 -60.75 -14.73
N ALA A 649 32.88 -60.71 -13.42
CA ALA A 649 33.48 -61.62 -12.45
C ALA A 649 33.08 -63.08 -12.70
N ILE A 650 31.82 -63.35 -13.04
CA ILE A 650 31.35 -64.69 -13.41
C ILE A 650 32.07 -65.18 -14.68
N ILE A 651 32.18 -64.34 -15.71
CA ILE A 651 32.91 -64.68 -16.94
C ILE A 651 34.38 -64.99 -16.64
N PHE A 652 35.03 -64.21 -15.77
CA PHE A 652 36.41 -64.46 -15.37
C PHE A 652 36.56 -65.81 -14.63
N VAL A 653 35.64 -66.13 -13.71
CA VAL A 653 35.62 -67.44 -13.02
C VAL A 653 35.39 -68.58 -14.01
N ILE A 654 34.50 -68.41 -14.99
CA ILE A 654 34.27 -69.40 -16.05
C ILE A 654 35.54 -69.59 -16.89
N ILE A 655 36.20 -68.51 -17.32
CA ILE A 655 37.48 -68.57 -18.05
C ILE A 655 38.54 -69.29 -17.20
N MET A 656 38.60 -69.03 -15.89
CA MET A 656 39.52 -69.70 -14.98
C MET A 656 39.20 -71.18 -14.82
N MET A 657 37.92 -71.57 -14.75
CA MET A 657 37.50 -72.97 -14.73
C MET A 657 37.80 -73.67 -16.06
N ILE A 658 37.64 -72.99 -17.20
CA ILE A 658 38.02 -73.51 -18.52
C ILE A 658 39.53 -73.71 -18.59
N ARG A 659 40.33 -72.72 -18.17
CA ARG A 659 41.80 -72.83 -18.09
C ARG A 659 42.20 -73.97 -17.17
N TYR A 660 41.61 -74.06 -15.99
CA TYR A 660 41.86 -75.14 -15.03
C TYR A 660 41.51 -76.52 -15.60
N SER A 661 40.37 -76.67 -16.28
CA SER A 661 39.95 -77.94 -16.89
C SER A 661 40.86 -78.34 -18.06
N LYS A 662 41.35 -77.38 -18.87
CA LYS A 662 42.38 -77.63 -19.90
C LYS A 662 43.69 -78.08 -19.27
N THR A 663 44.17 -77.36 -18.26
CA THR A 663 45.41 -77.70 -17.55
C THR A 663 45.30 -79.07 -16.87
N ARG A 664 44.17 -79.37 -16.24
CA ARG A 664 43.89 -80.68 -15.64
C ARG A 664 43.89 -81.81 -16.68
N LYS A 665 43.26 -81.62 -17.84
CA LYS A 665 43.31 -82.60 -18.94
C LYS A 665 44.74 -82.81 -19.47
N ILE A 666 45.57 -81.77 -19.47
CA ILE A 666 47.00 -81.87 -19.81
C ILE A 666 47.76 -82.65 -18.73
N TYR A 667 47.54 -82.36 -17.44
CA TYR A 667 48.14 -83.12 -16.34
C TYR A 667 47.71 -84.59 -16.33
N GLU A 668 46.44 -84.90 -16.62
CA GLU A 668 45.95 -86.28 -16.75
C GLU A 668 46.60 -86.99 -17.95
N ARG A 669 46.82 -86.30 -19.08
CA ARG A 669 47.60 -86.83 -20.22
C ARG A 669 49.07 -87.06 -19.86
N ILE A 670 49.71 -86.16 -19.11
CA ILE A 670 51.09 -86.31 -18.64
C ILE A 670 51.20 -87.45 -17.63
N ALA A 671 50.24 -87.60 -16.71
CA ALA A 671 50.18 -88.69 -15.75
C ALA A 671 50.00 -90.05 -16.44
N LYS A 672 49.12 -90.12 -17.46
CA LYS A 672 48.93 -91.31 -18.31
C LYS A 672 50.19 -91.65 -19.13
N LYS A 673 50.92 -90.63 -19.61
CA LYS A 673 52.21 -90.82 -20.31
C LYS A 673 53.31 -91.30 -19.35
N LYS A 674 53.34 -90.79 -18.10
CA LYS A 674 54.22 -91.26 -17.03
C LYS A 674 53.91 -92.69 -16.58
N SER A 675 52.64 -93.09 -16.52
CA SER A 675 52.28 -94.48 -16.18
C SER A 675 52.66 -95.46 -17.30
N ILE A 676 52.56 -95.06 -18.57
CA ILE A 676 53.04 -95.85 -19.71
C ILE A 676 54.57 -95.99 -19.70
N LEU A 677 55.31 -94.90 -19.45
CA LEU A 677 56.77 -94.92 -19.31
C LEU A 677 57.25 -95.75 -18.11
N ALA A 678 56.54 -95.71 -16.98
CA ALA A 678 56.84 -96.56 -15.82
C ALA A 678 56.60 -98.05 -16.13
N SER A 679 55.57 -98.38 -16.92
CA SER A 679 55.33 -99.76 -17.36
C SER A 679 56.42 -100.26 -18.33
N GLN A 680 56.92 -99.41 -19.22
CA GLN A 680 58.05 -99.73 -20.11
C GLN A 680 59.37 -99.89 -19.34
N TYR A 681 59.61 -99.06 -18.32
CA TYR A 681 60.81 -99.17 -17.46
C TYR A 681 60.78 -100.44 -16.59
N SER A 682 59.60 -100.90 -16.17
CA SER A 682 59.47 -102.18 -15.44
C SER A 682 59.72 -103.42 -16.34
N LYS A 683 59.37 -103.33 -17.63
CA LYS A 683 59.58 -104.38 -18.64
C LYS A 683 61.06 -104.48 -19.07
N SER A 684 61.74 -103.35 -19.25
CA SER A 684 63.20 -103.31 -19.49
C SER A 684 64.02 -103.89 -18.33
N LYS A 685 63.52 -103.78 -17.08
CA LYS A 685 64.19 -104.30 -15.88
C LYS A 685 63.93 -105.80 -15.65
N SER A 686 62.87 -106.40 -16.23
CA SER A 686 62.71 -107.86 -16.28
C SER A 686 63.60 -108.48 -17.37
N ASP A 687 63.67 -107.87 -18.56
CA ASP A 687 64.44 -108.39 -19.70
C ASP A 687 65.97 -108.33 -19.45
N SER A 688 66.43 -107.36 -18.65
CA SER A 688 67.80 -107.26 -18.15
C SER A 688 68.15 -108.30 -17.06
N LYS A 689 67.16 -108.76 -16.27
CA LYS A 689 67.37 -109.81 -15.25
C LYS A 689 67.34 -111.22 -15.85
N ASP A 690 66.61 -111.45 -16.93
CA ASP A 690 66.61 -112.73 -17.65
C ASP A 690 67.86 -112.91 -18.54
N SER A 691 68.46 -111.83 -19.05
CA SER A 691 69.74 -111.88 -19.76
C SER A 691 70.95 -112.09 -18.85
N ALA A 692 70.87 -111.69 -17.57
CA ALA A 692 71.92 -111.94 -16.56
C ALA A 692 71.82 -113.33 -15.89
N LYS A 693 70.70 -114.06 -16.08
CA LYS A 693 70.49 -115.43 -15.56
C LYS A 693 70.87 -116.52 -16.59
N ASN A 694 70.90 -116.20 -17.89
CA ASN A 694 71.32 -117.13 -18.96
C ASN A 694 72.83 -117.15 -19.27
N LEU A 695 73.66 -116.33 -18.59
CA LEU A 695 75.13 -116.40 -18.68
C LEU A 695 75.80 -117.21 -17.54
N LYS A 696 75.01 -117.85 -16.67
CA LYS A 696 75.52 -118.69 -15.56
C LYS A 696 75.20 -120.20 -15.69
N ASN A 697 74.60 -120.65 -16.80
CA ASN A 697 74.25 -122.06 -17.03
C ASN A 697 74.80 -122.67 -18.34
N ASN A 698 75.86 -122.10 -18.92
CA ASN A 698 76.63 -122.75 -20.01
C ASN A 698 78.15 -122.67 -19.74
N LYS A 699 78.52 -123.13 -18.53
CA LYS A 699 79.85 -123.67 -18.22
C LYS A 699 79.65 -125.04 -17.57
N GLN A 700 79.30 -126.01 -18.40
CA GLN A 700 79.91 -127.33 -18.42
C GLN A 700 79.83 -127.89 -19.83
#